data_AF-A0A3C1Z0T8-F1
#
_entry.id   AF-A0A3C1Z0T8-F1
#
_cell.length_a   1.000
_cell.length_b   1.000
_cell.length_c   1.000
_cell.angle_alpha   90.00
_cell.angle_beta   90.00
_cell.angle_gamma   90.00
#
_symmetry.space_group_name_H-M   'P 1'
#
loop_
_entity.id
_entity.type
_entity.pdbx_description
1 polymer ?
#
loop_
_entity_poly.entity_id
_entity_poly.type
_entity_poly.pdbx_seq_one_letter_code
_entity_poly.pdbx_strand_id
1 'polypeptide(L)'
;MNDTQYEYLLKMMEAMIEKQFLPPYMDPADKALFEAELSRKANNLKIQFLKDWKKYRDEEISKEDRQKIEKKLENLAKALPGVTKGTLSAITAFKNGDAISGSAAIMDICASLAPLLAGLSAAGGPPGMLVGAIFSMVGQILSFFAPQSESLTSKIEKLLRDLKAEETQQDITTVHQAIRVYASSLRQAARRAAAAMGGDKPLLDLMVTDEIIKAINPLEGNTVTLFRGVTNWLNEPKNQTLDLWPAILSAACQAWADMMAAALTLLSFVHTDEVENRYETAKKLTDPKETRRAEKALMKLQAHVIARLVIFKADNDLLLEILQELVPAAQNRGMFWMIGENARTYAGTHIKQGVFENLGGEGKSISAVVPRKDIGSPRPTYYHVGLESWGTPGYDRTYISEIKPPYTSQDSKQLVDENGKDDPFRGLSDIWAEPGDQLNNIRLYTAKGKAITGCGVDVEKGMNKARGTGYAQTLKADVKSVRVLHHPQAFLNDPDNTPGILTGADYCVYGGLARENSEIYVDIGKGKSGYVPSPWGGYDGLGVDRHYLWVFGSGSFACATHASIMRCLKGEINRPRWMEHWPKDILYTQEYNRDKNKVLGEEKPLKGLVDVCPCDDGTLVAALYKRTVTLTYPSLPSNYPLHSFGDINALYTAAYHTDLKNKTIRVDWTKIEVSTGIRVHKLPVFCWSLFESLPAMLDRLAPELAAL
;
A
#
# COMPACT_ATOMS: atom_id res chain seq x y z
N MET A 1 -38.57 -6.67 30.53
CA MET A 1 -38.25 -8.03 31.07
C MET A 1 -38.85 -8.19 32.47
N ASN A 2 -39.59 -9.27 32.76
CA ASN A 2 -40.20 -9.50 34.09
C ASN A 2 -39.32 -10.40 35.00
N ASP A 3 -39.65 -10.47 36.29
CA ASP A 3 -38.88 -11.21 37.29
C ASP A 3 -38.75 -12.71 36.99
N THR A 4 -39.76 -13.29 36.33
CA THR A 4 -39.75 -14.68 35.86
C THR A 4 -38.73 -14.91 34.75
N GLN A 5 -38.61 -13.98 33.79
CA GLN A 5 -37.60 -14.02 32.73
C GLN A 5 -36.19 -13.81 33.28
N TYR A 6 -36.04 -12.93 34.29
CA TYR A 6 -34.78 -12.73 35.01
C TYR A 6 -34.31 -14.03 35.68
N GLU A 7 -35.18 -14.67 36.46
CA GLU A 7 -34.89 -15.93 37.15
C GLU A 7 -34.52 -17.05 36.18
N TYR A 8 -35.20 -17.12 35.03
CA TYR A 8 -34.88 -18.08 33.98
C TYR A 8 -33.46 -17.90 33.41
N LEU A 9 -33.08 -16.66 33.09
CA LEU A 9 -31.76 -16.35 32.53
C LEU A 9 -30.64 -16.53 33.57
N LEU A 10 -30.89 -16.16 34.82
CA LEU A 10 -29.96 -16.37 35.91
C LEU A 10 -29.68 -17.87 36.12
N LYS A 11 -30.73 -18.70 36.14
CA LYS A 11 -30.61 -20.17 36.25
C LYS A 11 -29.89 -20.79 35.06
N MET A 12 -30.06 -20.26 33.85
CA MET A 12 -29.29 -20.71 32.69
C MET A 12 -27.80 -20.38 32.82
N MET A 13 -27.44 -19.18 33.30
CA MET A 13 -26.05 -18.83 33.58
C MET A 13 -25.45 -19.68 34.69
N GLU A 14 -26.23 -19.98 35.73
CA GLU A 14 -25.85 -20.88 36.82
C GLU A 14 -25.64 -22.32 36.33
N ALA A 15 -26.52 -22.85 35.49
CA ALA A 15 -26.34 -24.18 34.90
C ALA A 15 -25.06 -24.28 34.06
N MET A 16 -24.67 -23.21 33.35
CA MET A 16 -23.38 -23.14 32.65
C MET A 16 -22.19 -23.09 33.63
N ILE A 17 -22.35 -22.43 34.79
CA ILE A 17 -21.33 -22.36 35.85
C ILE A 17 -21.19 -23.70 36.59
N GLU A 18 -22.29 -24.44 36.75
CA GLU A 18 -22.39 -25.72 37.47
C GLU A 18 -21.96 -26.94 36.64
N LYS A 19 -21.57 -26.75 35.37
CA LYS A 19 -20.83 -27.74 34.57
C LYS A 19 -21.58 -29.06 34.32
N GLN A 20 -22.91 -29.06 34.25
CA GLN A 20 -23.74 -30.28 34.14
C GLN A 20 -23.59 -31.06 32.80
N PHE A 21 -22.65 -30.68 31.93
CA PHE A 21 -22.57 -31.14 30.53
C PHE A 21 -21.20 -31.72 30.13
N LEU A 22 -20.21 -31.78 31.04
CA LEU A 22 -18.84 -32.20 30.71
C LEU A 22 -18.68 -33.73 30.67
N PRO A 23 -17.94 -34.28 29.69
CA PRO A 23 -17.77 -35.73 29.58
C PRO A 23 -16.94 -36.32 30.75
N PRO A 24 -17.24 -37.56 31.18
CA PRO A 24 -16.49 -38.23 32.25
C PRO A 24 -15.11 -38.73 31.82
N TYR A 25 -14.80 -38.74 30.52
CA TYR A 25 -13.57 -39.29 29.92
C TYR A 25 -12.60 -38.22 29.37
N MET A 26 -12.79 -36.95 29.76
CA MET A 26 -11.86 -35.87 29.43
C MET A 26 -10.54 -36.05 30.22
N ASP A 27 -9.41 -35.69 29.60
CA ASP A 27 -8.14 -35.63 30.34
C ASP A 27 -8.31 -34.73 31.57
N PRO A 28 -7.88 -35.16 32.77
CA PRO A 28 -8.13 -34.41 34.00
C PRO A 28 -7.53 -32.99 33.99
N ALA A 29 -6.40 -32.76 33.31
CA ALA A 29 -5.75 -31.46 33.26
C ALA A 29 -6.48 -30.52 32.29
N ASP A 30 -6.84 -31.01 31.10
CA ASP A 30 -7.63 -30.26 30.12
C ASP A 30 -9.04 -29.96 30.64
N LYS A 31 -9.63 -30.91 31.35
CA LYS A 31 -10.91 -30.74 32.05
C LYS A 31 -10.83 -29.63 33.09
N ALA A 32 -9.82 -29.65 33.95
CA ALA A 32 -9.65 -28.63 34.99
C ALA A 32 -9.41 -27.24 34.38
N LEU A 33 -8.62 -27.13 33.32
CA LEU A 33 -8.35 -25.87 32.62
C LEU A 33 -9.62 -25.32 31.94
N PHE A 34 -10.33 -26.18 31.20
CA PHE A 34 -11.58 -25.82 30.53
C PHE A 34 -12.66 -25.41 31.53
N GLU A 35 -12.80 -26.16 32.62
CA GLU A 35 -13.72 -25.85 33.70
C GLU A 35 -13.43 -24.51 34.36
N ALA A 36 -12.16 -24.22 34.67
CA ALA A 36 -11.76 -22.96 35.29
C ALA A 36 -12.07 -21.78 34.37
N GLU A 37 -11.79 -21.91 33.08
CA GLU A 37 -11.98 -20.85 32.09
C GLU A 37 -13.45 -20.61 31.75
N LEU A 38 -14.24 -21.68 31.58
CA LEU A 38 -15.68 -21.62 31.35
C LEU A 38 -16.40 -21.00 32.55
N SER A 39 -16.10 -21.47 33.76
CA SER A 39 -16.66 -20.89 34.99
C SER A 39 -16.25 -19.43 35.14
N ARG A 40 -15.01 -19.05 34.82
CA ARG A 40 -14.55 -17.64 34.85
C ARG A 40 -15.35 -16.76 33.89
N LYS A 41 -15.52 -17.18 32.64
CA LYS A 41 -16.25 -16.39 31.62
C LYS A 41 -17.75 -16.33 31.89
N ALA A 42 -18.37 -17.44 32.29
CA ALA A 42 -19.78 -17.48 32.68
C ALA A 42 -20.05 -16.65 33.94
N ASN A 43 -19.12 -16.63 34.90
CA ASN A 43 -19.19 -15.75 36.07
C ASN A 43 -19.07 -14.27 35.68
N ASN A 44 -18.18 -13.91 34.77
CA ASN A 44 -18.08 -12.53 34.28
C ASN A 44 -19.37 -12.08 33.57
N LEU A 45 -19.97 -12.95 32.77
CA LEU A 45 -21.29 -12.74 32.15
C LEU A 45 -22.38 -12.54 33.20
N LYS A 46 -22.44 -13.40 34.22
CA LYS A 46 -23.37 -13.29 35.35
C LYS A 46 -23.18 -11.99 36.13
N ILE A 47 -21.94 -11.61 36.45
CA ILE A 47 -21.62 -10.36 37.16
C ILE A 47 -22.10 -9.15 36.35
N GLN A 48 -21.84 -9.12 35.05
CA GLN A 48 -22.26 -8.01 34.20
C GLN A 48 -23.79 -7.94 34.07
N PHE A 49 -24.46 -9.10 33.92
CA PHE A 49 -25.93 -9.18 33.91
C PHE A 49 -26.54 -8.67 35.22
N LEU A 50 -26.01 -9.08 36.37
CA LEU A 50 -26.47 -8.62 37.69
C LEU A 50 -26.24 -7.12 37.89
N LYS A 51 -25.12 -6.59 37.38
CA LYS A 51 -24.81 -5.16 37.42
C LYS A 51 -25.81 -4.35 36.58
N ASP A 52 -26.13 -4.82 35.38
CA ASP A 52 -27.08 -4.15 34.49
C ASP A 52 -28.53 -4.27 35.00
N TRP A 53 -28.90 -5.41 35.59
CA TRP A 53 -30.19 -5.59 36.25
C TRP A 53 -30.37 -4.70 37.49
N LYS A 54 -29.33 -4.59 38.33
CA LYS A 54 -29.35 -3.70 39.50
C LYS A 54 -29.51 -2.24 39.07
N LYS A 55 -28.81 -1.82 38.02
CA LYS A 55 -28.97 -0.48 37.44
C LYS A 55 -30.36 -0.25 36.85
N TYR A 56 -30.96 -1.24 36.21
CA TYR A 56 -32.33 -1.15 35.68
C TYR A 56 -33.39 -0.90 36.77
N ARG A 57 -33.21 -1.52 37.95
CA ARG A 57 -34.10 -1.36 39.10
C ARG A 57 -33.85 -0.10 39.93
N ASP A 58 -32.75 0.59 39.71
CA ASP A 58 -32.45 1.86 40.38
C ASP A 58 -33.50 2.91 39.98
N GLU A 59 -34.05 3.62 40.95
CA GLU A 59 -35.08 4.66 40.71
C GLU A 59 -34.44 6.00 40.30
N GLU A 60 -33.13 6.17 40.52
CA GLU A 60 -32.40 7.41 40.23
C GLU A 60 -31.86 7.51 38.79
N ILE A 61 -31.97 6.45 37.97
CA ILE A 61 -31.46 6.47 36.59
C ILE A 61 -32.40 7.19 35.62
N SER A 62 -31.81 7.85 34.62
CA SER A 62 -32.58 8.56 33.59
C SER A 62 -33.49 7.60 32.79
N LYS A 63 -34.64 8.09 32.33
CA LYS A 63 -35.59 7.30 31.54
C LYS A 63 -34.96 6.77 30.24
N GLU A 64 -34.07 7.54 29.62
CA GLU A 64 -33.33 7.13 28.42
C GLU A 64 -32.32 6.01 28.72
N ASP A 65 -31.59 6.11 29.84
CA ASP A 65 -30.64 5.07 30.22
C ASP A 65 -31.37 3.79 30.65
N ARG A 66 -32.53 3.91 31.30
CA ARG A 66 -33.39 2.77 31.64
C ARG A 66 -33.85 2.02 30.39
N GLN A 67 -34.29 2.73 29.35
CA GLN A 67 -34.67 2.15 28.07
C GLN A 67 -33.48 1.50 27.34
N LYS A 68 -32.30 2.11 27.38
CA LYS A 68 -31.07 1.52 26.81
C LYS A 68 -30.68 0.23 27.53
N ILE A 69 -30.79 0.19 28.86
CA ILE A 69 -30.51 -1.01 29.66
C ILE A 69 -31.58 -2.09 29.41
N GLU A 70 -32.86 -1.72 29.34
CA GLU A 70 -33.96 -2.64 29.04
C GLU A 70 -33.77 -3.31 27.68
N LYS A 71 -33.47 -2.53 26.64
CA LYS A 71 -33.21 -3.07 25.29
C LYS A 71 -32.01 -4.01 25.26
N LYS A 72 -30.96 -3.75 26.06
CA LYS A 72 -29.80 -4.65 26.21
C LYS A 72 -30.19 -5.97 26.87
N LEU A 73 -30.94 -5.91 27.97
CA LEU A 73 -31.43 -7.08 28.68
C LEU A 73 -32.37 -7.92 27.81
N GLU A 74 -33.24 -7.29 27.03
CA GLU A 74 -34.13 -7.98 26.08
C GLU A 74 -33.36 -8.67 24.95
N ASN A 75 -32.37 -8.01 24.36
CA ASN A 75 -31.55 -8.61 23.31
C ASN A 75 -30.74 -9.80 23.85
N LEU A 76 -30.23 -9.68 25.08
CA LEU A 76 -29.54 -10.78 25.76
C LEU A 76 -30.49 -11.94 26.07
N ALA A 77 -31.70 -11.64 26.54
CA ALA A 77 -32.75 -12.63 26.81
C ALA A 77 -33.19 -13.38 25.55
N LYS A 78 -33.20 -12.71 24.40
CA LYS A 78 -33.54 -13.32 23.10
C LYS A 78 -32.39 -14.18 22.55
N ALA A 79 -31.14 -13.79 22.79
CA ALA A 79 -29.97 -14.48 22.25
C ALA A 79 -29.56 -15.71 23.06
N LEU A 80 -29.60 -15.64 24.40
CA LEU A 80 -29.10 -16.70 25.29
C LEU A 80 -29.73 -18.08 25.06
N PRO A 81 -31.06 -18.23 24.90
CA PRO A 81 -31.67 -19.53 24.59
C PRO A 81 -31.12 -20.17 23.32
N GLY A 82 -30.90 -19.37 22.27
CA GLY A 82 -30.34 -19.83 21.01
C GLY A 82 -28.87 -20.21 21.12
N VAL A 83 -28.07 -19.43 21.86
CA VAL A 83 -26.66 -19.74 22.16
C VAL A 83 -26.56 -21.04 22.97
N THR A 84 -27.36 -21.22 24.01
CA THR A 84 -27.33 -22.42 24.85
C THR A 84 -27.81 -23.65 24.08
N LYS A 85 -28.91 -23.55 23.33
CA LYS A 85 -29.41 -24.64 22.48
C LYS A 85 -28.39 -25.01 21.41
N GLY A 86 -27.86 -24.03 20.67
CA GLY A 86 -26.85 -24.25 19.64
C GLY A 86 -25.57 -24.85 20.20
N THR A 87 -25.15 -24.44 21.40
CA THR A 87 -23.99 -25.02 22.09
C THR A 87 -24.23 -26.49 22.46
N LEU A 88 -25.39 -26.83 23.04
CA LEU A 88 -25.76 -28.21 23.37
C LEU A 88 -25.90 -29.09 22.12
N SER A 89 -26.50 -28.55 21.05
CA SER A 89 -26.62 -29.23 19.75
C SER A 89 -25.27 -29.46 19.09
N ALA A 90 -24.37 -28.47 19.11
CA ALA A 90 -23.01 -28.59 18.58
C ALA A 90 -22.23 -29.68 19.34
N ILE A 91 -22.26 -29.64 20.67
CA ILE A 91 -21.60 -30.65 21.52
C ILE A 91 -22.14 -32.06 21.22
N THR A 92 -23.46 -32.20 21.08
CA THR A 92 -24.10 -33.50 20.79
C THR A 92 -23.75 -34.01 19.40
N ALA A 93 -23.72 -33.14 18.39
CA ALA A 93 -23.38 -33.51 17.02
C ALA A 93 -21.91 -33.89 16.88
N PHE A 94 -20.98 -33.10 17.44
CA PHE A 94 -19.56 -33.41 17.43
C PHE A 94 -19.24 -34.67 18.24
N LYS A 95 -19.95 -34.92 19.36
CA LYS A 95 -19.87 -36.19 20.13
C LYS A 95 -20.19 -37.42 19.28
N ASN A 96 -21.08 -37.28 18.30
CA ASN A 96 -21.49 -38.37 17.41
C ASN A 96 -20.65 -38.46 16.12
N GLY A 97 -19.59 -37.65 16.00
CA GLY A 97 -18.77 -37.58 14.79
C GLY A 97 -19.45 -36.86 13.61
N ASP A 98 -20.56 -36.17 13.85
CA ASP A 98 -21.33 -35.46 12.83
C ASP A 98 -20.87 -34.00 12.72
N ALA A 99 -19.80 -33.80 11.96
CA ALA A 99 -19.20 -32.48 11.75
C ALA A 99 -20.12 -31.49 11.02
N ILE A 100 -21.07 -31.99 10.22
CA ILE A 100 -22.00 -31.16 9.44
C ILE A 100 -23.06 -30.59 10.36
N SER A 101 -23.71 -31.43 11.16
CA SER A 101 -24.69 -30.98 12.16
C SER A 101 -24.04 -30.13 13.26
N GLY A 102 -22.78 -30.44 13.61
CA GLY A 102 -21.99 -29.61 14.52
C GLY A 102 -21.77 -28.20 13.98
N SER A 103 -21.36 -28.09 12.71
CA SER A 103 -21.15 -26.80 12.04
C SER A 103 -22.47 -26.02 11.86
N ALA A 104 -23.57 -26.70 11.55
CA ALA A 104 -24.90 -26.09 11.45
C ALA A 104 -25.36 -25.52 12.80
N ALA A 105 -25.13 -26.24 13.90
CA ALA A 105 -25.45 -25.76 15.24
C ALA A 105 -24.61 -24.53 15.65
N ILE A 106 -23.37 -24.40 15.16
CA ILE A 106 -22.57 -23.17 15.34
C ILE A 106 -23.14 -22.00 14.55
N MET A 107 -23.61 -22.23 13.32
CA MET A 107 -24.29 -21.20 12.55
C MET A 107 -25.57 -20.72 13.24
N ASP A 108 -26.29 -21.62 13.93
CA ASP A 108 -27.44 -21.26 14.76
C ASP A 108 -27.04 -20.41 15.98
N ILE A 109 -25.88 -20.64 16.59
CA ILE A 109 -25.32 -19.76 17.64
C ILE A 109 -25.05 -18.37 17.05
N CYS A 110 -24.38 -18.28 15.91
CA CYS A 110 -24.07 -17.02 15.23
C CYS A 110 -25.35 -16.26 14.84
N ALA A 111 -26.36 -16.95 14.30
CA ALA A 111 -27.66 -16.37 13.96
C ALA A 111 -28.40 -15.86 15.22
N SER A 112 -28.30 -16.58 16.33
CA SER A 112 -28.90 -16.17 17.62
C SER A 112 -28.21 -14.95 18.23
N LEU A 113 -26.97 -14.65 17.82
CA LEU A 113 -26.23 -13.45 18.23
C LEU A 113 -26.49 -12.24 17.31
N ALA A 114 -27.10 -12.43 16.14
CA ALA A 114 -27.40 -11.34 15.21
C ALA A 114 -28.22 -10.18 15.83
N PRO A 115 -29.22 -10.41 16.71
CA PRO A 115 -29.94 -9.34 17.40
C PRO A 115 -29.08 -8.55 18.39
N LEU A 116 -28.06 -9.18 18.99
CA LEU A 116 -27.09 -8.50 19.86
C LEU A 116 -26.16 -7.61 19.04
N LEU A 117 -25.71 -8.10 17.88
CA LEU A 117 -24.87 -7.37 16.93
C LEU A 117 -25.58 -6.17 16.30
N ALA A 118 -26.86 -6.32 15.93
CA ALA A 118 -27.69 -5.24 15.40
C ALA A 118 -27.94 -4.11 16.43
N GLY A 119 -27.77 -4.38 17.72
CA GLY A 119 -27.86 -3.39 18.80
C GLY A 119 -26.57 -2.60 19.04
N LEU A 120 -25.46 -2.91 18.36
CA LEU A 120 -24.13 -2.33 18.60
C LEU A 120 -23.81 -1.08 17.76
N SER A 121 -24.69 -0.66 16.85
CA SER A 121 -24.42 0.40 15.86
C SER A 121 -24.21 1.82 16.41
N ALA A 122 -24.02 2.02 17.73
CA ALA A 122 -23.87 3.37 18.29
C ALA A 122 -22.89 3.54 19.47
N ALA A 123 -22.19 2.53 19.99
CA ALA A 123 -21.13 2.76 21.00
C ALA A 123 -20.29 1.50 21.27
N GLY A 124 -18.96 1.59 21.07
CA GLY A 124 -17.97 0.60 21.52
C GLY A 124 -17.82 0.54 23.04
N GLY A 125 -18.87 0.07 23.73
CA GLY A 125 -18.94 -0.08 25.18
C GLY A 125 -19.04 -1.54 25.66
N PRO A 126 -19.42 -1.77 26.93
CA PRO A 126 -19.57 -3.10 27.56
C PRO A 126 -20.29 -4.20 26.75
N PRO A 127 -21.26 -3.90 25.86
CA PRO A 127 -21.87 -4.89 24.97
C PRO A 127 -20.89 -5.58 24.01
N GLY A 128 -19.83 -4.90 23.53
CA GLY A 128 -18.81 -5.50 22.68
C GLY A 128 -17.96 -6.55 23.40
N MET A 129 -17.68 -6.32 24.70
CA MET A 129 -17.00 -7.32 25.54
C MET A 129 -17.85 -8.58 25.73
N LEU A 130 -19.18 -8.44 25.79
CA LEU A 130 -20.11 -9.55 25.97
C LEU A 130 -20.14 -10.46 24.75
N VAL A 131 -20.24 -9.85 23.56
CA VAL A 131 -20.19 -10.56 22.28
C VAL A 131 -18.83 -11.22 22.09
N GLY A 132 -17.74 -10.52 22.39
CA GLY A 132 -16.38 -11.08 22.37
C GLY A 132 -16.20 -12.27 23.33
N ALA A 133 -16.80 -12.23 24.52
CA ALA A 133 -16.76 -13.33 25.47
C ALA A 133 -17.51 -14.58 24.95
N ILE A 134 -18.68 -14.40 24.33
CA ILE A 134 -19.47 -15.50 23.78
C ILE A 134 -18.76 -16.12 22.56
N PHE A 135 -18.26 -15.32 21.62
CA PHE A 135 -17.51 -15.83 20.47
C PHE A 135 -16.20 -16.51 20.89
N SER A 136 -15.53 -16.00 21.94
CA SER A 136 -14.36 -16.66 22.52
C SER A 136 -14.70 -18.03 23.12
N MET A 137 -15.84 -18.17 23.81
CA MET A 137 -16.31 -19.46 24.32
C MET A 137 -16.61 -20.45 23.18
N VAL A 138 -17.25 -19.99 22.10
CA VAL A 138 -17.53 -20.80 20.90
C VAL A 138 -16.24 -21.26 20.22
N GLY A 139 -15.27 -20.37 20.03
CA GLY A 139 -13.97 -20.71 19.46
C GLY A 139 -13.20 -21.74 20.27
N GLN A 140 -13.25 -21.66 21.60
CA GLN A 140 -12.62 -22.64 22.49
C GLN A 140 -13.30 -24.01 22.38
N ILE A 141 -14.64 -24.08 22.44
CA ILE A 141 -15.38 -25.34 22.27
C ILE A 141 -15.00 -26.02 20.95
N LEU A 142 -14.82 -25.24 19.88
CA LEU A 142 -14.50 -25.76 18.54
C LEU A 142 -13.05 -26.19 18.37
N SER A 143 -12.10 -25.54 19.06
CA SER A 143 -10.69 -25.92 19.02
C SER A 143 -10.40 -27.33 19.54
N PHE A 144 -11.30 -27.89 20.37
CA PHE A 144 -11.16 -29.25 20.91
C PHE A 144 -11.61 -30.36 19.94
N PHE A 145 -12.31 -30.03 18.85
CA PHE A 145 -12.90 -31.03 17.93
C PHE A 145 -12.42 -30.90 16.47
N ALA A 146 -11.48 -30.00 16.17
CA ALA A 146 -11.03 -29.75 14.80
C ALA A 146 -9.82 -30.63 14.39
N PRO A 147 -9.87 -31.38 13.27
CA PRO A 147 -8.68 -31.96 12.66
C PRO A 147 -7.84 -30.88 11.95
N GLN A 148 -6.53 -31.15 11.76
CA GLN A 148 -5.54 -30.19 11.26
C GLN A 148 -5.80 -29.73 9.81
N SER A 149 -6.59 -28.67 9.70
CA SER A 149 -6.53 -27.65 8.65
C SER A 149 -6.42 -26.29 9.35
N GLU A 150 -6.14 -25.21 8.62
CA GLU A 150 -6.03 -23.84 9.16
C GLU A 150 -7.09 -23.59 10.25
N SER A 151 -6.63 -23.41 11.49
CA SER A 151 -7.49 -23.52 12.67
C SER A 151 -8.65 -22.54 12.55
N LEU A 152 -9.86 -22.97 12.91
CA LEU A 152 -11.03 -22.10 12.91
C LEU A 152 -10.80 -20.84 13.77
N THR A 153 -9.97 -20.94 14.81
CA THR A 153 -9.46 -19.81 15.58
C THR A 153 -8.73 -18.79 14.71
N SER A 154 -7.81 -19.22 13.83
CA SER A 154 -7.13 -18.30 12.91
C SER A 154 -8.10 -17.67 11.89
N LYS A 155 -9.14 -18.40 11.46
CA LYS A 155 -10.20 -17.85 10.60
C LYS A 155 -11.06 -16.82 11.33
N ILE A 156 -11.41 -17.07 12.59
CA ILE A 156 -12.13 -16.11 13.46
C ILE A 156 -11.24 -14.89 13.73
N GLU A 157 -9.96 -15.08 14.03
CA GLU A 157 -9.01 -13.98 14.20
C GLU A 157 -8.89 -13.14 12.93
N LYS A 158 -8.81 -13.77 11.76
CA LYS A 158 -8.79 -13.08 10.46
C LYS A 158 -10.06 -12.28 10.26
N LEU A 159 -11.24 -12.88 10.46
CA LEU A 159 -12.53 -12.19 10.39
C LEU A 159 -12.63 -11.02 11.38
N LEU A 160 -12.17 -11.18 12.62
CA LEU A 160 -12.15 -10.11 13.61
C LEU A 160 -11.21 -8.97 13.21
N ARG A 161 -10.07 -9.28 12.58
CA ARG A 161 -9.14 -8.28 12.05
C ARG A 161 -9.73 -7.56 10.84
N ASP A 162 -10.40 -8.28 9.95
CA ASP A 162 -11.10 -7.70 8.80
C ASP A 162 -12.22 -6.75 9.27
N LEU A 163 -13.03 -7.15 10.25
CA LEU A 163 -14.04 -6.29 10.87
C LEU A 163 -13.42 -5.05 11.54
N LYS A 164 -12.31 -5.21 12.26
CA LYS A 164 -11.58 -4.06 12.85
C LYS A 164 -11.00 -3.15 11.77
N ALA A 165 -10.58 -3.69 10.63
CA ALA A 165 -10.10 -2.91 9.50
C ALA A 165 -11.23 -2.10 8.86
N GLU A 166 -12.42 -2.68 8.72
CA GLU A 166 -13.62 -1.97 8.26
C GLU A 166 -14.03 -0.84 9.22
N GLU A 167 -14.01 -1.10 10.53
CA GLU A 167 -14.23 -0.07 11.56
C GLU A 167 -13.19 1.05 11.44
N THR A 168 -11.91 0.70 11.32
CA THR A 168 -10.82 1.68 11.16
C THR A 168 -10.97 2.48 9.85
N GLN A 169 -11.45 1.84 8.78
CA GLN A 169 -11.75 2.51 7.52
C GLN A 169 -12.89 3.54 7.68
N GLN A 170 -13.92 3.19 8.43
CA GLN A 170 -15.02 4.11 8.75
C GLN A 170 -14.53 5.29 9.62
N ASP A 171 -13.68 5.01 10.60
CA ASP A 171 -13.05 6.01 11.45
C ASP A 171 -12.22 7.00 10.64
N ILE A 172 -11.31 6.52 9.79
CA ILE A 172 -10.46 7.42 8.99
C ILE A 172 -11.27 8.21 7.96
N THR A 173 -12.35 7.65 7.42
CA THR A 173 -13.27 8.37 6.54
C THR A 173 -13.97 9.51 7.29
N THR A 174 -14.38 9.26 8.53
CA THR A 174 -14.98 10.27 9.41
C THR A 174 -14.00 11.38 9.74
N VAL A 175 -12.75 11.02 10.08
CA VAL A 175 -11.66 11.97 10.32
C VAL A 175 -11.38 12.81 9.07
N HIS A 176 -11.22 12.18 7.90
CA HIS A 176 -10.93 12.88 6.66
C HIS A 176 -12.01 13.89 6.33
N GLN A 177 -13.29 13.50 6.42
CA GLN A 177 -14.40 14.41 6.15
C GLN A 177 -14.43 15.59 7.12
N ALA A 178 -14.18 15.37 8.41
CA ALA A 178 -14.10 16.44 9.40
C ALA A 178 -12.98 17.44 9.08
N ILE A 179 -11.77 16.95 8.75
CA ILE A 179 -10.62 17.80 8.37
C ILE A 179 -10.91 18.56 7.08
N ARG A 180 -11.54 17.93 6.09
CA ARG A 180 -11.88 18.58 4.82
C ARG A 180 -12.91 19.70 4.99
N VAL A 181 -13.94 19.49 5.82
CA VAL A 181 -14.91 20.53 6.18
C VAL A 181 -14.22 21.68 6.91
N TYR A 182 -13.28 21.38 7.81
CA TYR A 182 -12.48 22.42 8.46
C TYR A 182 -11.66 23.24 7.47
N ALA A 183 -10.81 22.57 6.68
CA ALA A 183 -9.89 23.23 5.75
C ALA A 183 -10.64 24.10 4.74
N SER A 184 -11.77 23.62 4.22
CA SER A 184 -12.63 24.40 3.32
C SER A 184 -13.25 25.63 4.01
N SER A 185 -13.79 25.46 5.22
CA SER A 185 -14.37 26.57 6.00
C SER A 185 -13.33 27.63 6.36
N LEU A 186 -12.13 27.20 6.76
CA LEU A 186 -11.02 28.09 7.07
C LEU A 186 -10.54 28.85 5.83
N ARG A 187 -10.36 28.19 4.67
CA ARG A 187 -10.01 28.88 3.41
C ARG A 187 -11.06 29.90 3.02
N GLN A 188 -12.34 29.59 3.19
CA GLN A 188 -13.42 30.54 2.91
C GLN A 188 -13.38 31.73 3.87
N ALA A 189 -13.17 31.49 5.16
CA ALA A 189 -13.02 32.54 6.17
C ALA A 189 -11.80 33.43 5.89
N ALA A 190 -10.65 32.84 5.56
CA ALA A 190 -9.43 33.56 5.20
C ALA A 190 -9.61 34.46 3.98
N ARG A 191 -10.27 33.95 2.93
CA ARG A 191 -10.60 34.78 1.76
C ARG A 191 -11.53 35.94 2.10
N ARG A 192 -12.53 35.72 2.97
CA ARG A 192 -13.44 36.79 3.43
C ARG A 192 -12.69 37.82 4.26
N ALA A 193 -11.86 37.40 5.21
CA ALA A 193 -11.03 38.29 6.02
C ALA A 193 -10.07 39.12 5.17
N ALA A 194 -9.41 38.49 4.18
CA ALA A 194 -8.52 39.17 3.25
C ALA A 194 -9.26 40.21 2.37
N ALA A 195 -10.47 39.88 1.90
CA ALA A 195 -11.30 40.80 1.12
C ALA A 195 -11.87 41.96 1.96
N ALA A 196 -12.23 41.68 3.23
CA ALA A 196 -12.81 42.64 4.15
C ALA A 196 -11.82 43.71 4.62
N MET A 197 -10.52 43.40 4.61
CA MET A 197 -9.45 44.35 4.89
C MET A 197 -9.31 45.46 3.82
N GLY A 198 -10.06 45.40 2.71
CA GLY A 198 -10.19 46.47 1.72
C GLY A 198 -11.61 47.04 1.59
N GLY A 199 -12.54 46.71 2.50
CA GLY A 199 -13.96 47.09 2.39
C GLY A 199 -14.60 47.57 3.71
N ASP A 200 -15.93 47.79 3.70
CA ASP A 200 -16.64 48.55 4.73
C ASP A 200 -16.88 47.83 6.09
N LYS A 201 -16.51 46.53 6.27
CA LYS A 201 -16.84 45.75 7.49
C LYS A 201 -15.73 44.85 8.06
N PRO A 202 -14.50 45.35 8.27
CA PRO A 202 -13.34 44.54 8.69
C PRO A 202 -13.50 43.85 10.05
N LEU A 203 -14.24 44.42 11.01
CA LEU A 203 -14.39 43.85 12.36
C LEU A 203 -15.22 42.56 12.40
N LEU A 204 -16.30 42.48 11.62
CA LEU A 204 -17.20 41.32 11.62
C LEU A 204 -16.50 40.09 11.04
N ASP A 205 -15.72 40.26 9.97
CA ASP A 205 -15.03 39.15 9.31
C ASP A 205 -13.84 38.62 10.13
N LEU A 206 -13.14 39.51 10.88
CA LEU A 206 -12.13 39.08 11.86
C LEU A 206 -12.76 38.23 12.97
N MET A 207 -13.93 38.65 13.48
CA MET A 207 -14.65 37.88 14.50
C MET A 207 -15.16 36.54 13.98
N VAL A 208 -15.69 36.48 12.75
CA VAL A 208 -16.12 35.23 12.12
C VAL A 208 -14.94 34.27 11.93
N THR A 209 -13.78 34.79 11.54
CA THR A 209 -12.57 33.97 11.38
C THR A 209 -12.09 33.42 12.71
N ASP A 210 -12.07 34.27 13.75
CA ASP A 210 -11.74 33.89 15.13
C ASP A 210 -12.67 32.78 15.66
N GLU A 211 -13.98 32.92 15.44
CA GLU A 211 -14.96 31.91 15.84
C GLU A 211 -14.81 30.60 15.05
N ILE A 212 -14.47 30.63 13.76
CA ILE A 212 -14.22 29.41 12.97
C ILE A 212 -12.98 28.66 13.50
N ILE A 213 -11.92 29.38 13.87
CA ILE A 213 -10.69 28.80 14.44
C ILE A 213 -10.95 28.17 15.83
N LYS A 214 -11.87 28.75 16.62
CA LYS A 214 -12.29 28.18 17.90
C LYS A 214 -13.22 27.00 17.74
N ALA A 215 -14.24 27.13 16.89
CA ALA A 215 -15.36 26.20 16.78
C ALA A 215 -14.95 24.87 16.16
N ILE A 216 -13.92 24.87 15.31
CA ILE A 216 -13.45 23.67 14.63
C ILE A 216 -12.03 23.37 15.10
N ASN A 217 -11.91 22.35 15.96
CA ASN A 217 -10.65 21.95 16.60
C ASN A 217 -10.19 20.58 16.09
N PRO A 218 -9.69 20.47 14.85
CA PRO A 218 -9.14 19.19 14.38
C PRO A 218 -7.73 18.95 14.92
N LEU A 219 -7.11 19.95 15.56
CA LEU A 219 -5.77 19.90 16.14
C LEU A 219 -5.79 19.55 17.63
N GLU A 220 -6.93 19.73 18.31
CA GLU A 220 -7.15 19.17 19.65
C GLU A 220 -8.57 18.61 19.76
N GLY A 221 -8.69 17.36 20.18
CA GLY A 221 -9.99 16.74 20.45
C GLY A 221 -10.16 15.38 19.80
N ASN A 222 -11.43 15.00 19.60
CA ASN A 222 -11.78 13.65 19.18
C ASN A 222 -11.23 13.32 17.78
N THR A 223 -11.15 14.30 16.87
CA THR A 223 -10.65 14.09 15.50
C THR A 223 -9.17 13.74 15.47
N VAL A 224 -8.29 14.50 16.14
CA VAL A 224 -6.85 14.18 16.19
C VAL A 224 -6.59 12.90 16.99
N THR A 225 -7.39 12.64 18.03
CA THR A 225 -7.29 11.40 18.81
C THR A 225 -7.65 10.19 17.96
N LEU A 226 -8.72 10.29 17.17
CA LEU A 226 -9.14 9.26 16.24
C LEU A 226 -8.10 9.07 15.12
N PHE A 227 -7.54 10.16 14.59
CA PHE A 227 -6.44 10.11 13.62
C PHE A 227 -5.22 9.38 14.19
N ARG A 228 -4.81 9.70 15.42
CA ARG A 228 -3.73 8.98 16.14
C ARG A 228 -4.07 7.50 16.36
N GLY A 229 -5.34 7.18 16.61
CA GLY A 229 -5.83 5.81 16.66
C GLY A 229 -5.61 5.06 15.35
N VAL A 230 -5.92 5.70 14.22
CA VAL A 230 -5.69 5.15 12.87
C VAL A 230 -4.20 5.00 12.57
N THR A 231 -3.35 5.98 12.92
CA THR A 231 -1.91 5.87 12.68
C THR A 231 -1.28 4.74 13.51
N ASN A 232 -1.69 4.60 14.77
CA ASN A 232 -1.28 3.47 15.61
C ASN A 232 -1.74 2.14 15.01
N TRP A 233 -2.97 2.07 14.51
CA TRP A 233 -3.48 0.89 13.82
C TRP A 233 -2.66 0.54 12.57
N LEU A 234 -2.27 1.54 11.77
CA LEU A 234 -1.42 1.35 10.58
C LEU A 234 -0.04 0.80 10.94
N ASN A 235 0.51 1.22 12.09
CA ASN A 235 1.84 0.83 12.54
C ASN A 235 1.90 -0.58 13.17
N GLU A 236 0.77 -1.11 13.65
CA GLU A 236 0.70 -2.47 14.19
C GLU A 236 1.07 -3.53 13.11
N PRO A 237 2.15 -4.32 13.24
CA PRO A 237 2.63 -5.23 12.19
C PRO A 237 1.59 -6.25 11.72
N LYS A 238 0.70 -6.69 12.62
CA LYS A 238 -0.39 -7.62 12.33
C LYS A 238 -1.49 -7.05 11.42
N ASN A 239 -1.59 -5.72 11.31
CA ASN A 239 -2.56 -5.02 10.45
C ASN A 239 -1.95 -4.70 9.08
N GLN A 240 -0.62 -4.61 9.00
CA GLN A 240 0.12 -4.30 7.77
C GLN A 240 -0.02 -5.37 6.68
N THR A 241 -0.65 -6.51 6.95
CA THR A 241 -0.96 -7.57 5.97
C THR A 241 -2.43 -7.60 5.55
N LEU A 242 -3.30 -6.75 6.09
CA LEU A 242 -4.73 -6.71 5.75
C LEU A 242 -4.96 -5.99 4.41
N ASP A 243 -5.92 -6.45 3.62
CA ASP A 243 -6.17 -5.92 2.27
C ASP A 243 -6.62 -4.45 2.26
N LEU A 244 -7.27 -4.01 3.34
CA LEU A 244 -7.71 -2.62 3.52
C LEU A 244 -6.59 -1.65 3.94
N TRP A 245 -5.43 -2.16 4.36
CA TRP A 245 -4.35 -1.32 4.89
C TRP A 245 -3.91 -0.20 3.92
N PRO A 246 -3.69 -0.46 2.60
CA PRO A 246 -3.38 0.60 1.64
C PRO A 246 -4.44 1.70 1.54
N ALA A 247 -5.73 1.33 1.61
CA ALA A 247 -6.85 2.29 1.58
C ALA A 247 -6.86 3.19 2.81
N ILE A 248 -6.62 2.62 3.98
CA ILE A 248 -6.53 3.36 5.24
C ILE A 248 -5.31 4.28 5.24
N LEU A 249 -4.14 3.79 4.77
CA LEU A 249 -2.94 4.62 4.62
C LEU A 249 -3.21 5.82 3.70
N SER A 250 -3.85 5.59 2.56
CA SER A 250 -4.18 6.66 1.62
C SER A 250 -5.09 7.72 2.24
N ALA A 251 -6.14 7.28 2.95
CA ALA A 251 -7.06 8.19 3.62
C ALA A 251 -6.35 9.00 4.71
N ALA A 252 -5.44 8.37 5.46
CA ALA A 252 -4.63 9.06 6.46
C ALA A 252 -3.68 10.09 5.84
N CYS A 253 -2.99 9.74 4.75
CA CYS A 253 -2.12 10.67 4.03
C CYS A 253 -2.90 11.86 3.47
N GLN A 254 -4.08 11.63 2.90
CA GLN A 254 -4.93 12.68 2.35
C GLN A 254 -5.49 13.61 3.44
N ALA A 255 -5.97 13.02 4.55
CA ALA A 255 -6.44 13.76 5.71
C ALA A 255 -5.33 14.67 6.25
N TRP A 256 -4.09 14.18 6.32
CA TRP A 256 -2.98 15.00 6.77
C TRP A 256 -2.61 16.11 5.79
N ALA A 257 -2.54 15.82 4.48
CA ALA A 257 -2.27 16.84 3.46
C ALA A 257 -3.30 17.99 3.51
N ASP A 258 -4.58 17.66 3.73
CA ASP A 258 -5.63 18.66 3.93
C ASP A 258 -5.41 19.48 5.21
N MET A 259 -4.91 18.86 6.29
CA MET A 259 -4.57 19.53 7.54
C MET A 259 -3.35 20.47 7.38
N MET A 260 -2.31 20.06 6.66
CA MET A 260 -1.17 20.92 6.32
C MET A 260 -1.60 22.15 5.53
N ALA A 261 -2.49 21.96 4.55
CA ALA A 261 -3.00 23.07 3.77
C ALA A 261 -3.85 24.03 4.62
N ALA A 262 -4.52 23.54 5.67
CA ALA A 262 -5.17 24.38 6.67
C ALA A 262 -4.14 25.13 7.53
N ALA A 263 -3.07 24.45 7.98
CA ALA A 263 -1.98 25.07 8.75
C ALA A 263 -1.26 26.18 7.95
N LEU A 264 -0.99 25.97 6.67
CA LEU A 264 -0.48 27.01 5.76
C LEU A 264 -1.42 28.22 5.67
N THR A 265 -2.73 27.97 5.66
CA THR A 265 -3.73 29.05 5.67
C THR A 265 -3.72 29.79 7.02
N LEU A 266 -3.48 29.09 8.13
CA LEU A 266 -3.31 29.71 9.45
C LEU A 266 -2.04 30.56 9.53
N LEU A 267 -0.91 30.05 9.03
CA LEU A 267 0.38 30.75 9.01
C LEU A 267 0.28 32.14 8.35
N SER A 268 -0.50 32.28 7.27
CA SER A 268 -0.66 33.58 6.63
C SER A 268 -1.33 34.63 7.54
N PHE A 269 -2.12 34.22 8.55
CA PHE A 269 -2.71 35.17 9.50
C PHE A 269 -1.70 35.75 10.50
N VAL A 270 -0.55 35.10 10.69
CA VAL A 270 0.44 35.45 11.73
C VAL A 270 1.79 35.88 11.16
N HIS A 271 1.97 35.79 9.85
CA HIS A 271 3.17 36.28 9.17
C HIS A 271 3.34 37.79 9.40
N THR A 272 4.52 38.21 9.83
CA THR A 272 4.81 39.55 10.37
C THR A 272 4.36 40.68 9.44
N ASP A 273 4.72 40.59 8.16
CA ASP A 273 4.37 41.60 7.15
C ASP A 273 2.86 41.71 6.93
N GLU A 274 2.15 40.57 6.93
CA GLU A 274 0.69 40.58 6.79
C GLU A 274 0.06 41.19 8.03
N VAL A 275 0.47 40.76 9.21
CA VAL A 275 -0.03 41.25 10.51
C VAL A 275 0.17 42.76 10.63
N GLU A 276 1.37 43.26 10.36
CA GLU A 276 1.69 44.69 10.41
C GLU A 276 0.81 45.48 9.44
N ASN A 277 0.64 45.00 8.20
CA ASN A 277 -0.27 45.61 7.23
C ASN A 277 -1.74 45.63 7.73
N ARG A 278 -2.19 44.59 8.46
CA ARG A 278 -3.54 44.56 9.07
C ARG A 278 -3.68 45.60 10.19
N TYR A 279 -2.67 45.75 11.03
CA TYR A 279 -2.65 46.78 12.06
C TYR A 279 -2.63 48.19 11.45
N GLU A 280 -1.81 48.44 10.44
CA GLU A 280 -1.76 49.73 9.74
C GLU A 280 -3.08 50.04 9.03
N THR A 281 -3.77 49.02 8.50
CA THR A 281 -5.11 49.17 7.93
C THR A 281 -6.14 49.49 9.01
N ALA A 282 -6.10 48.81 10.15
CA ALA A 282 -6.99 49.08 11.28
C ALA A 282 -6.82 50.50 11.83
N LYS A 283 -5.59 51.04 11.86
CA LYS A 283 -5.29 52.42 12.29
C LYS A 283 -5.92 53.50 11.38
N LYS A 284 -6.29 53.16 10.14
CA LYS A 284 -6.91 54.08 9.19
C LYS A 284 -8.43 54.20 9.36
N LEU A 285 -9.03 53.45 10.29
CA LEU A 285 -10.46 53.54 10.59
C LEU A 285 -10.79 54.91 11.22
N THR A 286 -11.93 55.49 10.84
CA THR A 286 -12.34 56.84 11.26
C THR A 286 -12.83 56.93 12.71
N ASP A 287 -13.34 55.83 13.30
CA ASP A 287 -13.76 55.78 14.71
C ASP A 287 -12.64 55.18 15.59
N PRO A 288 -12.10 55.94 16.58
CA PRO A 288 -11.11 55.44 17.53
C PRO A 288 -11.57 54.22 18.34
N LYS A 289 -12.87 54.10 18.61
CA LYS A 289 -13.45 52.95 19.33
C LYS A 289 -13.45 51.70 18.46
N GLU A 290 -13.74 51.84 17.16
CA GLU A 290 -13.67 50.74 16.20
C GLU A 290 -12.22 50.32 15.95
N THR A 291 -11.30 51.27 15.85
CA THR A 291 -9.84 51.02 15.77
C THR A 291 -9.37 50.12 16.92
N ARG A 292 -9.65 50.51 18.17
CA ARG A 292 -9.29 49.71 19.36
C ARG A 292 -9.95 48.33 19.38
N ARG A 293 -11.18 48.21 18.86
CA ARG A 293 -11.89 46.92 18.77
C ARG A 293 -11.25 46.02 17.72
N ALA A 294 -10.88 46.57 16.57
CA ALA A 294 -10.20 45.86 15.50
C ALA A 294 -8.81 45.38 15.94
N GLU A 295 -8.01 46.23 16.57
CA GLU A 295 -6.70 45.85 17.15
C GLU A 295 -6.84 44.71 18.16
N LYS A 296 -7.81 44.81 19.08
CA LYS A 296 -8.07 43.73 20.05
C LYS A 296 -8.53 42.44 19.40
N ALA A 297 -9.31 42.51 18.32
CA ALA A 297 -9.74 41.34 17.56
C ALA A 297 -8.55 40.69 16.81
N LEU A 298 -7.65 41.50 16.22
CA LEU A 298 -6.42 41.04 15.57
C LEU A 298 -5.48 40.37 16.57
N MET A 299 -5.25 40.96 17.75
CA MET A 299 -4.43 40.35 18.81
C MET A 299 -4.99 39.00 19.26
N LYS A 300 -6.32 38.90 19.43
CA LYS A 300 -6.97 37.62 19.80
C LYS A 300 -6.84 36.58 18.70
N LEU A 301 -7.10 36.97 17.45
CA LEU A 301 -6.96 36.10 16.30
C LEU A 301 -5.53 35.56 16.20
N GLN A 302 -4.54 36.45 16.30
CA GLN A 302 -3.12 36.08 16.29
C GLN A 302 -2.78 35.11 17.43
N ALA A 303 -3.23 35.38 18.66
CA ALA A 303 -3.00 34.49 19.79
C ALA A 303 -3.62 33.09 19.59
N HIS A 304 -4.85 33.00 19.07
CA HIS A 304 -5.47 31.71 18.78
C HIS A 304 -4.77 30.98 17.63
N VAL A 305 -4.36 31.69 16.57
CA VAL A 305 -3.63 31.08 15.46
C VAL A 305 -2.27 30.53 15.92
N ILE A 306 -1.50 31.32 16.69
CA ILE A 306 -0.21 30.87 17.24
C ILE A 306 -0.42 29.62 18.11
N ALA A 307 -1.40 29.64 19.03
CA ALA A 307 -1.70 28.48 19.87
C ALA A 307 -1.99 27.23 19.04
N ARG A 308 -2.80 27.35 17.97
CA ARG A 308 -3.13 26.24 17.05
C ARG A 308 -1.90 25.72 16.30
N LEU A 309 -1.02 26.61 15.84
CA LEU A 309 0.18 26.23 15.10
C LEU A 309 1.23 25.55 15.98
N VAL A 310 1.34 25.94 17.26
CA VAL A 310 2.21 25.25 18.24
C VAL A 310 1.77 23.80 18.43
N ILE A 311 0.47 23.54 18.52
CA ILE A 311 -0.08 22.17 18.65
C ILE A 311 0.18 21.38 17.36
N PHE A 312 -0.12 21.98 16.20
CA PHE A 312 0.11 21.35 14.90
C PHE A 312 1.58 20.93 14.73
N LYS A 313 2.54 21.76 15.19
CA LYS A 313 3.96 21.44 15.17
C LYS A 313 4.30 20.15 15.95
N ALA A 314 3.75 19.99 17.16
CA ALA A 314 3.99 18.78 17.95
C ALA A 314 3.44 17.53 17.24
N ASP A 315 2.26 17.62 16.62
CA ASP A 315 1.69 16.52 15.84
C ASP A 315 2.46 16.26 14.52
N ASN A 316 3.04 17.31 13.93
CA ASN A 316 3.83 17.24 12.70
C ASN A 316 5.09 16.39 12.88
N ASP A 317 5.82 16.60 13.98
CA ASP A 317 7.03 15.83 14.28
C ASP A 317 6.68 14.35 14.53
N LEU A 318 5.62 14.08 15.29
CA LEU A 318 5.13 12.73 15.54
C LEU A 318 4.69 12.02 14.24
N LEU A 319 3.98 12.71 13.35
CA LEU A 319 3.60 12.09 12.09
C LEU A 319 4.81 11.81 11.20
N LEU A 320 5.80 12.70 11.16
CA LEU A 320 7.01 12.47 10.39
C LEU A 320 7.70 11.16 10.82
N GLU A 321 7.81 10.92 12.13
CA GLU A 321 8.33 9.68 12.70
C GLU A 321 7.48 8.48 12.25
N ILE A 322 6.15 8.55 12.40
CA ILE A 322 5.24 7.47 11.98
C ILE A 322 5.36 7.18 10.48
N LEU A 323 5.42 8.20 9.61
CA LEU A 323 5.54 8.00 8.17
C LEU A 323 6.85 7.27 7.84
N GLN A 324 7.96 7.61 8.51
CA GLN A 324 9.23 6.90 8.34
C GLN A 324 9.13 5.44 8.77
N GLU A 325 8.45 5.15 9.89
CA GLU A 325 8.22 3.78 10.36
C GLU A 325 7.33 2.95 9.42
N LEU A 326 6.41 3.59 8.70
CA LEU A 326 5.51 2.92 7.76
C LEU A 326 6.16 2.62 6.39
N VAL A 327 7.32 3.21 6.07
CA VAL A 327 8.01 3.01 4.77
C VAL A 327 8.20 1.52 4.44
N PRO A 328 8.77 0.67 5.32
CA PRO A 328 9.01 -0.74 4.98
C PRO A 328 7.71 -1.52 4.73
N ALA A 329 6.62 -1.16 5.42
CA ALA A 329 5.31 -1.76 5.23
C ALA A 329 4.74 -1.36 3.87
N ALA A 330 4.76 -0.06 3.53
CA ALA A 330 4.32 0.46 2.25
C ALA A 330 5.12 -0.10 1.06
N GLN A 331 6.44 -0.24 1.22
CA GLN A 331 7.34 -0.88 0.24
C GLN A 331 7.05 -2.38 0.02
N ASN A 332 6.50 -3.06 1.03
CA ASN A 332 6.05 -4.45 0.88
C ASN A 332 4.66 -4.56 0.22
N ARG A 333 3.97 -3.42 0.02
CA ARG A 333 2.71 -3.31 -0.71
C ARG A 333 2.96 -2.79 -2.12
N GLY A 334 1.88 -2.37 -2.77
CA GLY A 334 1.85 -2.09 -4.20
C GLY A 334 1.17 -3.21 -4.96
N MET A 335 1.29 -3.16 -6.27
CA MET A 335 0.83 -4.23 -7.13
C MET A 335 2.04 -4.82 -7.85
N PHE A 336 2.14 -6.14 -7.76
CA PHE A 336 3.25 -6.89 -8.31
C PHE A 336 2.74 -7.84 -9.38
N TRP A 337 3.46 -7.92 -10.48
CA TRP A 337 3.24 -8.87 -11.56
C TRP A 337 4.50 -9.69 -11.78
N MET A 338 4.30 -10.96 -12.12
CA MET A 338 5.38 -11.81 -12.58
C MET A 338 4.92 -12.72 -13.71
N ILE A 339 5.87 -13.09 -14.56
CA ILE A 339 5.74 -14.24 -15.44
C ILE A 339 6.47 -15.40 -14.77
N GLY A 340 5.74 -16.46 -14.42
CA GLY A 340 6.29 -17.68 -13.84
C GLY A 340 7.17 -18.45 -14.84
N GLU A 341 7.90 -19.46 -14.36
CA GLU A 341 8.69 -20.35 -15.25
C GLU A 341 7.81 -21.16 -16.21
N ASN A 342 6.53 -21.34 -15.88
CA ASN A 342 5.50 -21.92 -16.74
C ASN A 342 4.91 -20.92 -17.75
N ALA A 343 5.56 -19.76 -17.93
CA ALA A 343 5.11 -18.63 -18.74
C ALA A 343 3.78 -18.00 -18.31
N ARG A 344 3.16 -18.41 -17.20
CA ARG A 344 1.88 -17.84 -16.75
C ARG A 344 2.05 -16.50 -16.06
N THR A 345 1.05 -15.65 -16.21
CA THR A 345 1.02 -14.35 -15.53
C THR A 345 0.41 -14.51 -14.14
N TYR A 346 1.09 -13.95 -13.14
CA TYR A 346 0.61 -13.89 -11.77
C TYR A 346 0.61 -12.45 -11.29
N ALA A 347 -0.28 -12.12 -10.36
CA ALA A 347 -0.25 -10.83 -9.70
C ALA A 347 -0.68 -10.88 -8.23
N GLY A 348 -0.25 -9.90 -7.44
CA GLY A 348 -0.67 -9.78 -6.05
C GLY A 348 -0.15 -8.52 -5.38
N THR A 349 -0.61 -8.28 -4.15
CA THR A 349 -0.36 -7.03 -3.41
C THR A 349 0.57 -7.19 -2.20
N HIS A 350 1.08 -8.39 -1.97
CA HIS A 350 1.89 -8.75 -0.79
C HIS A 350 3.18 -9.42 -1.23
N ILE A 351 4.21 -8.61 -1.47
CA ILE A 351 5.40 -9.05 -2.21
C ILE A 351 6.19 -10.08 -1.40
N LYS A 352 6.56 -9.77 -0.15
CA LYS A 352 7.38 -10.68 0.67
C LYS A 352 6.64 -11.99 1.02
N GLN A 353 5.32 -11.92 1.18
CA GLN A 353 4.49 -13.09 1.51
C GLN A 353 4.38 -14.06 0.32
N GLY A 354 4.68 -13.63 -0.90
CA GLY A 354 4.65 -14.50 -2.08
C GLY A 354 3.25 -14.99 -2.47
N VAL A 355 2.20 -14.28 -2.06
CA VAL A 355 0.81 -14.63 -2.37
C VAL A 355 0.42 -13.97 -3.68
N PHE A 356 0.42 -14.76 -4.77
CA PHE A 356 0.13 -14.28 -6.11
C PHE A 356 -0.94 -15.14 -6.78
N GLU A 357 -1.97 -14.47 -7.30
CA GLU A 357 -3.06 -15.09 -8.04
C GLU A 357 -2.63 -15.37 -9.48
N ASN A 358 -2.99 -16.56 -9.97
CA ASN A 358 -2.73 -16.93 -11.37
C ASN A 358 -3.79 -16.29 -12.26
N LEU A 359 -3.38 -15.30 -13.05
CA LEU A 359 -4.29 -14.62 -13.96
C LEU A 359 -4.42 -15.33 -15.32
N GLY A 360 -3.61 -16.36 -15.56
CA GLY A 360 -3.56 -17.10 -16.82
C GLY A 360 -2.67 -16.42 -17.87
N GLY A 361 -2.92 -16.78 -19.14
CA GLY A 361 -2.11 -16.35 -20.28
C GLY A 361 -0.72 -16.98 -20.30
N GLU A 362 -0.05 -16.92 -21.45
CA GLU A 362 1.36 -17.25 -21.61
C GLU A 362 2.10 -15.97 -22.04
N GLY A 363 3.20 -15.63 -21.38
CA GLY A 363 3.90 -14.36 -21.60
C GLY A 363 5.42 -14.49 -21.62
N LYS A 364 6.10 -13.58 -22.31
CA LYS A 364 7.57 -13.37 -22.28
C LYS A 364 8.01 -11.98 -21.84
N SER A 365 7.11 -10.99 -21.91
CA SER A 365 7.31 -9.64 -21.36
C SER A 365 6.00 -9.12 -20.79
N ILE A 366 6.11 -8.30 -19.74
CA ILE A 366 4.99 -7.68 -19.03
C ILE A 366 5.33 -6.22 -18.71
N SER A 367 4.32 -5.37 -18.78
CA SER A 367 4.33 -4.02 -18.23
C SER A 367 2.94 -3.71 -17.69
N ALA A 368 2.84 -2.97 -16.59
CA ALA A 368 1.57 -2.60 -15.99
C ALA A 368 1.49 -1.10 -15.75
N VAL A 369 0.27 -0.58 -15.74
CA VAL A 369 0.01 0.85 -15.59
C VAL A 369 -1.35 1.09 -14.96
N VAL A 370 -1.47 2.24 -14.31
CA VAL A 370 -2.74 2.81 -13.85
C VAL A 370 -3.04 4.06 -14.69
N PRO A 371 -4.22 4.19 -15.32
CA PRO A 371 -4.57 5.40 -16.04
C PRO A 371 -4.71 6.58 -15.07
N ARG A 372 -4.51 7.80 -15.54
CA ARG A 372 -4.51 8.99 -14.67
C ARG A 372 -5.79 9.16 -13.84
N LYS A 373 -6.94 8.72 -14.33
CA LYS A 373 -8.21 8.76 -13.57
C LYS A 373 -8.20 7.92 -12.28
N ASP A 374 -7.39 6.87 -12.25
CA ASP A 374 -7.35 5.89 -11.16
C ASP A 374 -6.11 6.09 -10.25
N ILE A 375 -5.22 7.03 -10.59
CA ILE A 375 -4.09 7.41 -9.73
C ILE A 375 -4.63 7.97 -8.42
N GLY A 376 -4.17 7.39 -7.30
CA GLY A 376 -4.64 7.75 -5.95
C GLY A 376 -6.00 7.17 -5.57
N SER A 377 -6.67 6.42 -6.45
CA SER A 377 -7.88 5.67 -6.08
C SER A 377 -7.53 4.58 -5.06
N PRO A 378 -8.35 4.37 -4.00
CA PRO A 378 -8.16 3.25 -3.07
C PRO A 378 -8.41 1.87 -3.70
N ARG A 379 -8.98 1.86 -4.91
CA ARG A 379 -9.35 0.68 -5.69
C ARG A 379 -8.98 0.93 -7.15
N PRO A 380 -7.69 1.09 -7.47
CA PRO A 380 -7.26 1.42 -8.81
C PRO A 380 -7.59 0.26 -9.77
N THR A 381 -7.95 0.59 -11.01
CA THR A 381 -7.98 -0.39 -12.09
C THR A 381 -6.60 -0.42 -12.72
N TYR A 382 -5.99 -1.60 -12.76
CA TYR A 382 -4.71 -1.79 -13.43
C TYR A 382 -4.94 -2.30 -14.85
N TYR A 383 -4.09 -1.85 -15.76
CA TYR A 383 -4.00 -2.42 -17.09
C TYR A 383 -2.60 -2.99 -17.24
N HIS A 384 -2.52 -4.28 -17.52
CA HIS A 384 -1.25 -4.89 -17.89
C HIS A 384 -1.24 -5.17 -19.38
N VAL A 385 -0.05 -5.06 -19.96
CA VAL A 385 0.20 -5.39 -21.36
C VAL A 385 1.24 -6.49 -21.39
N GLY A 386 0.90 -7.58 -22.07
CA GLY A 386 1.71 -8.78 -22.15
C GLY A 386 2.04 -9.16 -23.59
N LEU A 387 3.27 -9.64 -23.80
CA LEU A 387 3.69 -10.26 -25.05
C LEU A 387 3.60 -11.78 -24.90
N GLU A 388 2.83 -12.45 -25.74
CA GLU A 388 2.70 -13.91 -25.74
C GLU A 388 3.96 -14.60 -26.30
N SER A 389 4.16 -15.87 -25.94
CA SER A 389 5.30 -16.67 -26.39
C SER A 389 4.86 -18.05 -26.85
N TRP A 390 4.63 -18.21 -28.16
CA TRP A 390 4.26 -19.51 -28.76
C TRP A 390 5.46 -20.35 -29.20
N GLY A 391 6.68 -19.92 -28.88
CA GLY A 391 7.91 -20.58 -29.32
C GLY A 391 8.19 -20.50 -30.83
N THR A 392 7.26 -19.96 -31.63
CA THR A 392 7.42 -19.74 -33.08
C THR A 392 7.52 -18.24 -33.36
N PRO A 393 8.72 -17.73 -33.77
CA PRO A 393 8.92 -16.31 -34.03
C PRO A 393 7.88 -15.75 -35.02
N GLY A 394 7.28 -14.61 -34.68
CA GLY A 394 6.33 -13.89 -35.54
C GLY A 394 4.84 -14.19 -35.31
N TYR A 395 4.51 -15.24 -34.52
CA TYR A 395 3.14 -15.53 -34.10
C TYR A 395 2.77 -14.98 -32.72
N ASP A 396 3.75 -14.38 -32.03
CA ASP A 396 3.54 -13.73 -30.74
C ASP A 396 2.52 -12.61 -30.86
N ARG A 397 1.45 -12.70 -30.08
CA ARG A 397 0.41 -11.68 -29.98
C ARG A 397 0.68 -10.78 -28.78
N THR A 398 0.18 -9.56 -28.85
CA THR A 398 0.19 -8.63 -27.73
C THR A 398 -1.22 -8.49 -27.19
N TYR A 399 -1.37 -8.58 -25.87
CA TYR A 399 -2.64 -8.38 -25.20
C TYR A 399 -2.53 -7.24 -24.20
N ILE A 400 -3.64 -6.56 -24.01
CA ILE A 400 -3.88 -5.68 -22.88
C ILE A 400 -5.00 -6.30 -22.06
N SER A 401 -4.85 -6.32 -20.75
CA SER A 401 -5.91 -6.80 -19.88
C SER A 401 -6.21 -5.85 -18.75
N GLU A 402 -7.49 -5.71 -18.48
CA GLU A 402 -8.02 -4.95 -17.36
C GLU A 402 -8.08 -5.84 -16.11
N ILE A 403 -7.54 -5.36 -14.99
CA ILE A 403 -7.54 -6.04 -13.70
C ILE A 403 -8.14 -5.10 -12.66
N LYS A 404 -9.22 -5.54 -12.01
CA LYS A 404 -9.94 -4.80 -10.96
C LYS A 404 -9.87 -5.54 -9.62
N PRO A 405 -10.00 -4.85 -8.47
CA PRO A 405 -10.12 -5.52 -7.18
C PRO A 405 -11.25 -6.56 -7.21
N PRO A 406 -11.06 -7.77 -6.63
CA PRO A 406 -9.96 -8.21 -5.76
C PRO A 406 -8.68 -8.70 -6.48
N TYR A 407 -8.49 -8.36 -7.75
CA TYR A 407 -7.32 -8.68 -8.58
C TYR A 407 -7.09 -10.19 -8.80
N THR A 408 -8.16 -10.97 -8.79
CA THR A 408 -8.14 -12.43 -8.96
C THR A 408 -8.41 -12.87 -10.41
N SER A 409 -8.72 -11.93 -11.30
CA SER A 409 -9.05 -12.22 -12.71
C SER A 409 -8.67 -11.05 -13.61
N GLN A 410 -8.59 -11.33 -14.91
CA GLN A 410 -8.27 -10.36 -15.95
C GLN A 410 -9.26 -10.47 -17.12
N ASP A 411 -9.67 -9.32 -17.69
CA ASP A 411 -10.35 -9.27 -19.00
C ASP A 411 -9.31 -8.92 -20.06
N SER A 412 -8.89 -9.90 -20.86
CA SER A 412 -7.82 -9.75 -21.85
C SER A 412 -8.35 -9.52 -23.25
N LYS A 413 -7.79 -8.52 -23.95
CA LYS A 413 -8.06 -8.29 -25.37
C LYS A 413 -6.77 -8.17 -26.16
N GLN A 414 -6.75 -8.75 -27.35
CA GLN A 414 -5.63 -8.62 -28.26
C GLN A 414 -5.53 -7.17 -28.77
N LEU A 415 -4.35 -6.58 -28.69
CA LEU A 415 -4.10 -5.25 -29.23
C LEU A 415 -4.13 -5.26 -30.76
N VAL A 416 -4.84 -4.29 -31.32
CA VAL A 416 -4.93 -3.99 -32.74
C VAL A 416 -4.72 -2.49 -32.96
N ASP A 417 -4.32 -2.12 -34.17
CA ASP A 417 -4.28 -0.72 -34.58
C ASP A 417 -5.69 -0.13 -34.73
N GLU A 418 -5.76 1.15 -35.11
CA GLU A 418 -7.04 1.85 -35.32
C GLU A 418 -7.92 1.22 -36.41
N ASN A 419 -7.33 0.47 -37.33
CA ASN A 419 -8.00 -0.23 -38.43
C ASN A 419 -8.34 -1.69 -38.09
N GLY A 420 -8.03 -2.15 -36.87
CA GLY A 420 -8.28 -3.52 -36.43
C GLY A 420 -7.22 -4.54 -36.86
N LYS A 421 -6.05 -4.10 -37.34
CA LYS A 421 -4.94 -4.99 -37.70
C LYS A 421 -3.99 -5.20 -36.53
N ASP A 422 -3.49 -6.41 -36.36
CA ASP A 422 -2.57 -6.76 -35.26
C ASP A 422 -1.09 -6.82 -35.69
N ASP A 423 -0.77 -6.71 -36.98
CA ASP A 423 0.60 -6.75 -37.52
C ASP A 423 1.61 -5.81 -36.79
N PRO A 424 1.24 -4.57 -36.40
CA PRO A 424 2.14 -3.69 -35.65
C PRO A 424 2.52 -4.25 -34.27
N PHE A 425 1.67 -5.09 -33.70
CA PHE A 425 1.79 -5.67 -32.36
C PHE A 425 2.22 -7.14 -32.37
N ARG A 426 2.64 -7.67 -33.53
CA ARG A 426 3.24 -9.01 -33.63
C ARG A 426 4.76 -8.97 -33.59
N GLY A 427 5.36 -10.00 -32.98
CA GLY A 427 6.80 -10.20 -32.98
C GLY A 427 7.59 -9.09 -32.28
N LEU A 428 7.01 -8.47 -31.25
CA LEU A 428 7.68 -7.49 -30.42
C LEU A 428 8.76 -8.15 -29.56
N SER A 429 9.88 -7.46 -29.38
CA SER A 429 10.92 -7.85 -28.42
C SER A 429 10.55 -7.41 -27.00
N ASP A 430 9.94 -6.24 -26.86
CA ASP A 430 9.53 -5.68 -25.58
C ASP A 430 8.38 -4.66 -25.73
N ILE A 431 7.71 -4.37 -24.61
CA ILE A 431 6.64 -3.39 -24.51
C ILE A 431 6.66 -2.70 -23.14
N TRP A 432 6.35 -1.41 -23.11
CA TRP A 432 6.28 -0.61 -21.90
C TRP A 432 5.02 0.26 -21.88
N ALA A 433 4.36 0.35 -20.74
CA ALA A 433 3.13 1.11 -20.55
C ALA A 433 3.34 2.25 -19.53
N GLU A 434 2.79 3.42 -19.83
CA GLU A 434 2.83 4.62 -18.99
C GLU A 434 1.46 5.32 -18.98
N PRO A 435 1.11 6.07 -17.92
CA PRO A 435 -0.11 6.85 -17.91
C PRO A 435 -0.10 7.86 -19.08
N GLY A 436 -1.18 7.88 -19.88
CA GLY A 436 -1.32 8.81 -21.00
C GLY A 436 -1.61 10.24 -20.52
N ASP A 437 -1.64 11.21 -21.46
CA ASP A 437 -1.91 12.62 -21.12
C ASP A 437 -3.37 12.87 -20.68
N GLN A 438 -4.29 12.08 -21.23
CA GLN A 438 -5.71 12.16 -20.90
C GLN A 438 -6.05 11.20 -19.76
N LEU A 439 -7.10 11.52 -19.00
CA LEU A 439 -7.51 10.77 -17.81
C LEU A 439 -7.66 9.26 -18.06
N ASN A 440 -8.19 8.88 -19.23
CA ASN A 440 -8.53 7.50 -19.59
C ASN A 440 -7.55 6.87 -20.59
N ASN A 441 -6.41 7.53 -20.84
CA ASN A 441 -5.48 7.08 -21.87
C ASN A 441 -4.27 6.41 -21.23
N ILE A 442 -3.78 5.37 -21.88
CA ILE A 442 -2.52 4.69 -21.59
C ILE A 442 -1.62 4.87 -22.80
N ARG A 443 -0.36 5.25 -22.57
CA ARG A 443 0.68 5.23 -23.60
C ARG A 443 1.39 3.90 -23.57
N LEU A 444 1.61 3.33 -24.75
CA LEU A 444 2.41 2.14 -24.94
C LEU A 444 3.61 2.47 -25.83
N TYR A 445 4.75 1.87 -25.52
CA TYR A 445 5.96 1.94 -26.31
C TYR A 445 6.40 0.53 -26.66
N THR A 446 6.63 0.26 -27.93
CA THR A 446 6.97 -1.07 -28.43
C THR A 446 8.38 -1.08 -29.00
N ALA A 447 9.10 -2.18 -28.79
CA ALA A 447 10.37 -2.45 -29.43
C ALA A 447 10.19 -3.55 -30.49
N LYS A 448 10.58 -3.27 -31.73
CA LYS A 448 10.48 -4.21 -32.86
C LYS A 448 11.62 -4.01 -33.84
N GLY A 449 12.51 -5.00 -33.95
CA GLY A 449 13.73 -4.88 -34.75
C GLY A 449 14.49 -3.62 -34.31
N LYS A 450 14.79 -2.72 -35.25
CA LYS A 450 15.48 -1.44 -34.99
C LYS A 450 14.56 -0.28 -34.60
N ALA A 451 13.27 -0.51 -34.40
CA ALA A 451 12.30 0.56 -34.17
C ALA A 451 11.80 0.60 -32.73
N ILE A 452 11.63 1.82 -32.21
CA ILE A 452 10.78 2.11 -31.05
C ILE A 452 9.59 2.92 -31.54
N THR A 453 8.37 2.47 -31.26
CA THR A 453 7.14 3.19 -31.65
C THR A 453 6.24 3.43 -30.45
N GLY A 454 5.56 4.58 -30.43
CA GLY A 454 4.60 4.96 -29.40
C GLY A 454 3.16 4.91 -29.92
N CYS A 455 2.26 4.40 -29.09
CA CYS A 455 0.82 4.43 -29.33
C CYS A 455 0.04 4.75 -28.04
N GLY A 456 -1.22 5.15 -28.19
CA GLY A 456 -2.14 5.49 -27.12
C GLY A 456 -3.37 4.61 -27.18
N VAL A 457 -3.87 4.20 -26.02
CA VAL A 457 -5.06 3.37 -25.83
C VAL A 457 -6.03 4.12 -24.92
N ASP A 458 -7.21 4.43 -25.45
CA ASP A 458 -8.31 4.99 -24.66
C ASP A 458 -9.14 3.84 -24.09
N VAL A 459 -8.97 3.55 -22.79
CA VAL A 459 -9.54 2.35 -22.18
C VAL A 459 -11.07 2.39 -22.10
N GLU A 460 -11.70 3.56 -22.19
CA GLU A 460 -13.15 3.70 -22.16
C GLU A 460 -13.79 3.57 -23.54
N LYS A 461 -13.08 3.96 -24.61
CA LYS A 461 -13.57 3.80 -26.00
C LYS A 461 -13.27 2.43 -26.59
N GLY A 462 -12.54 1.59 -25.87
CA GLY A 462 -12.16 0.25 -26.27
C GLY A 462 -10.68 0.02 -26.04
N MET A 463 -10.36 -0.74 -24.98
CA MET A 463 -8.98 -0.99 -24.57
C MET A 463 -8.12 -1.71 -25.61
N ASN A 464 -8.70 -2.34 -26.63
CA ASN A 464 -7.95 -3.12 -27.61
C ASN A 464 -7.44 -2.31 -28.81
N LYS A 465 -7.88 -1.06 -28.98
CA LYS A 465 -7.50 -0.22 -30.13
C LYS A 465 -6.40 0.77 -29.76
N ALA A 466 -5.23 0.57 -30.32
CA ALA A 466 -4.08 1.46 -30.16
C ALA A 466 -3.94 2.43 -31.34
N ARG A 467 -3.79 3.71 -31.04
CA ARG A 467 -3.61 4.79 -32.03
C ARG A 467 -2.18 5.33 -31.96
N GLY A 468 -1.54 5.59 -33.10
CA GLY A 468 -0.18 6.15 -33.08
C GLY A 468 -0.11 7.49 -32.34
N THR A 469 0.92 7.69 -31.51
CA THR A 469 1.17 8.99 -30.84
C THR A 469 2.04 9.94 -31.66
N GLY A 470 2.51 9.47 -32.83
CA GLY A 470 3.52 10.16 -33.65
C GLY A 470 4.96 9.93 -33.19
N TYR A 471 5.18 9.25 -32.06
CA TYR A 471 6.53 8.85 -31.64
C TYR A 471 6.99 7.61 -32.43
N ALA A 472 8.04 7.76 -33.23
CA ALA A 472 8.70 6.66 -33.91
C ALA A 472 10.18 6.98 -34.09
N GLN A 473 11.05 6.08 -33.65
CA GLN A 473 12.50 6.22 -33.77
C GLN A 473 13.08 4.97 -34.40
N THR A 474 14.00 5.14 -35.35
CA THR A 474 14.80 4.06 -35.94
C THR A 474 16.22 4.13 -35.41
N LEU A 475 16.68 3.05 -34.78
CA LEU A 475 17.95 2.97 -34.07
C LEU A 475 18.98 2.23 -34.94
N LYS A 476 20.26 2.34 -34.58
CA LYS A 476 21.35 1.68 -35.33
C LYS A 476 21.34 0.15 -35.25
N ALA A 477 20.80 -0.41 -34.18
CA ALA A 477 20.76 -1.84 -33.88
C ALA A 477 19.38 -2.28 -33.39
N ASP A 478 19.17 -3.59 -33.30
CA ASP A 478 17.93 -4.15 -32.79
C ASP A 478 17.73 -3.77 -31.32
N VAL A 479 16.50 -3.39 -31.00
CA VAL A 479 16.07 -2.98 -29.67
C VAL A 479 15.53 -4.21 -28.94
N LYS A 480 16.11 -4.51 -27.78
CA LYS A 480 15.72 -5.63 -26.92
C LYS A 480 14.86 -5.22 -25.75
N SER A 481 14.97 -3.97 -25.30
CA SER A 481 14.13 -3.43 -24.24
C SER A 481 13.79 -1.96 -24.49
N VAL A 482 12.61 -1.55 -24.03
CA VAL A 482 12.20 -0.15 -24.02
C VAL A 482 11.71 0.22 -22.64
N ARG A 483 12.21 1.33 -22.08
CA ARG A 483 11.74 1.88 -20.81
C ARG A 483 11.42 3.35 -21.02
N VAL A 484 10.29 3.79 -20.51
CA VAL A 484 9.88 5.19 -20.59
C VAL A 484 9.53 5.67 -19.20
N LEU A 485 9.82 6.92 -18.91
CA LEU A 485 9.36 7.57 -17.70
C LEU A 485 8.94 8.99 -18.03
N HIS A 486 7.91 9.50 -17.34
CA HIS A 486 7.50 10.90 -17.41
C HIS A 486 7.94 11.63 -16.16
N HIS A 487 8.39 12.88 -16.32
CA HIS A 487 8.84 13.75 -15.22
C HIS A 487 10.03 13.19 -14.41
N PRO A 488 11.20 12.96 -15.05
CA PRO A 488 12.41 12.52 -14.35
C PRO A 488 12.79 13.51 -13.24
N GLN A 489 13.25 13.00 -12.10
CA GLN A 489 13.63 13.78 -10.93
C GLN A 489 15.12 13.61 -10.60
N ALA A 490 15.79 14.72 -10.32
CA ALA A 490 17.17 14.73 -9.84
C ALA A 490 17.19 14.89 -8.32
N PHE A 491 18.17 14.26 -7.64
CA PHE A 491 18.39 14.52 -6.23
C PHE A 491 19.03 15.89 -6.03
N LEU A 492 18.66 16.57 -4.94
CA LEU A 492 19.23 17.88 -4.59
C LEU A 492 20.75 17.80 -4.37
N ASN A 493 21.24 16.69 -3.84
CA ASN A 493 22.66 16.43 -3.54
C ASN A 493 23.39 15.63 -4.64
N ASP A 494 22.78 15.42 -5.80
CA ASP A 494 23.43 14.73 -6.92
C ASP A 494 24.57 15.60 -7.49
N PRO A 495 25.82 15.11 -7.56
CA PRO A 495 26.95 15.86 -8.13
C PRO A 495 26.81 16.20 -9.62
N ASP A 496 25.87 15.57 -10.33
CA ASP A 496 25.52 15.86 -11.72
C ASP A 496 24.24 16.72 -11.86
N ASN A 497 23.59 17.09 -10.75
CA ASN A 497 22.44 17.99 -10.77
C ASN A 497 22.88 19.45 -10.92
N THR A 498 23.19 19.86 -12.14
CA THR A 498 23.39 21.27 -12.47
C THR A 498 22.05 21.99 -12.64
N PRO A 499 21.96 23.31 -12.34
CA PRO A 499 20.72 24.06 -12.48
C PRO A 499 20.10 23.88 -13.85
N GLY A 500 18.89 23.30 -13.86
CA GLY A 500 18.12 23.06 -15.06
C GLY A 500 18.60 21.89 -15.95
N ILE A 501 19.41 20.96 -15.42
CA ILE A 501 19.88 19.80 -16.19
C ILE A 501 18.73 18.97 -16.81
N LEU A 502 17.64 18.80 -16.06
CA LEU A 502 16.41 18.13 -16.49
C LEU A 502 15.33 19.10 -17.01
N THR A 503 15.60 20.40 -17.08
CA THR A 503 14.61 21.37 -17.54
C THR A 503 14.22 21.08 -18.99
N GLY A 504 12.92 20.84 -19.20
CA GLY A 504 12.34 20.56 -20.51
C GLY A 504 12.37 19.09 -20.92
N ALA A 505 12.90 18.18 -20.08
CA ALA A 505 12.72 16.74 -20.23
C ALA A 505 11.36 16.33 -19.64
N ASP A 506 10.31 16.39 -20.47
CA ASP A 506 8.96 16.01 -20.04
C ASP A 506 8.82 14.48 -19.89
N TYR A 507 9.65 13.75 -20.64
CA TYR A 507 9.80 12.30 -20.57
C TYR A 507 11.23 11.89 -20.97
N CYS A 508 11.61 10.66 -20.63
CA CYS A 508 12.80 9.99 -21.16
C CYS A 508 12.39 8.65 -21.76
N VAL A 509 12.76 8.38 -23.02
CA VAL A 509 12.67 7.05 -23.65
C VAL A 509 14.07 6.45 -23.73
N TYR A 510 14.22 5.28 -23.12
CA TYR A 510 15.43 4.49 -23.13
C TYR A 510 15.26 3.26 -24.01
N GLY A 511 16.17 3.08 -24.97
CA GLY A 511 16.22 1.92 -25.85
C GLY A 511 17.44 1.06 -25.57
N GLY A 512 17.21 -0.14 -25.03
CA GLY A 512 18.25 -1.15 -24.82
C GLY A 512 18.53 -1.89 -26.12
N LEU A 513 19.77 -1.87 -26.59
CA LEU A 513 20.20 -2.50 -27.83
C LEU A 513 20.59 -3.97 -27.61
N ALA A 514 20.65 -4.75 -28.68
CA ALA A 514 21.18 -6.11 -28.65
C ALA A 514 22.60 -6.16 -28.06
N ARG A 515 22.90 -7.25 -27.34
CA ARG A 515 24.05 -7.42 -26.43
C ARG A 515 25.42 -7.14 -27.05
N GLU A 516 25.54 -7.22 -28.38
CA GLU A 516 26.74 -6.87 -29.12
C GLU A 516 27.02 -5.35 -29.13
N ASN A 517 26.08 -4.54 -28.66
CA ASN A 517 26.19 -3.08 -28.57
C ASN A 517 26.31 -2.64 -27.11
N SER A 518 27.36 -1.90 -26.79
CA SER A 518 27.66 -1.41 -25.44
C SER A 518 26.99 -0.07 -25.11
N GLU A 519 25.99 0.36 -25.90
CA GLU A 519 25.35 1.67 -25.79
C GLU A 519 23.85 1.56 -25.53
N ILE A 520 23.28 2.63 -24.99
CA ILE A 520 21.85 2.79 -24.70
C ILE A 520 21.35 4.01 -25.47
N TYR A 521 20.26 3.85 -26.21
CA TYR A 521 19.58 4.98 -26.85
C TYR A 521 18.82 5.79 -25.81
N VAL A 522 18.89 7.12 -25.90
CA VAL A 522 18.19 8.06 -25.03
C VAL A 522 17.48 9.10 -25.88
N ASP A 523 16.19 9.31 -25.64
CA ASP A 523 15.40 10.41 -26.22
C ASP A 523 14.67 11.13 -25.10
N ILE A 524 14.82 12.45 -25.02
CA ILE A 524 14.16 13.29 -24.01
C ILE A 524 13.15 14.27 -24.61
N GLY A 525 12.76 14.01 -25.87
CA GLY A 525 11.88 14.88 -26.64
C GLY A 525 12.56 16.13 -27.16
N LYS A 526 11.78 16.98 -27.85
CA LYS A 526 12.22 18.27 -28.43
C LYS A 526 13.45 18.15 -29.35
N GLY A 527 13.57 17.02 -30.05
CA GLY A 527 14.66 16.75 -30.99
C GLY A 527 16.01 16.45 -30.32
N LYS A 528 16.04 16.18 -29.01
CA LYS A 528 17.26 15.80 -28.29
C LYS A 528 17.26 14.30 -28.02
N SER A 529 17.98 13.57 -28.87
CA SER A 529 18.24 12.15 -28.70
C SER A 529 19.68 11.80 -29.06
N GLY A 530 20.13 10.62 -28.61
CA GLY A 530 21.49 10.16 -28.84
C GLY A 530 21.76 8.83 -28.15
N TYR A 531 23.05 8.51 -28.00
CA TYR A 531 23.51 7.27 -27.39
C TYR A 531 24.44 7.57 -26.23
N VAL A 532 24.29 6.83 -25.14
CA VAL A 532 25.21 6.88 -23.99
C VAL A 532 25.83 5.50 -23.75
N PRO A 533 27.10 5.44 -23.32
CA PRO A 533 27.74 4.16 -22.99
C PRO A 533 27.10 3.50 -21.76
N SER A 534 26.80 2.21 -21.88
CA SER A 534 26.32 1.35 -20.80
C SER A 534 27.44 1.11 -19.75
N PRO A 535 27.13 0.55 -18.55
CA PRO A 535 28.14 0.23 -17.53
C PRO A 535 29.12 -0.88 -17.94
N TRP A 536 28.80 -1.68 -18.96
CA TRP A 536 29.65 -2.79 -19.41
C TRP A 536 29.78 -2.85 -20.94
N GLY A 537 30.43 -3.89 -21.46
CA GLY A 537 30.52 -4.15 -22.91
C GLY A 537 29.22 -4.69 -23.52
N GLY A 538 28.28 -5.15 -22.69
CA GLY A 538 26.95 -5.63 -23.07
C GLY A 538 26.08 -5.82 -21.83
N TYR A 539 24.76 -5.91 -22.02
CA TYR A 539 23.76 -6.03 -20.96
C TYR A 539 22.56 -6.82 -21.49
N ASP A 540 21.70 -7.28 -20.58
CA ASP A 540 20.55 -8.13 -20.91
C ASP A 540 19.22 -7.37 -20.85
N GLY A 541 19.15 -6.26 -20.12
CA GLY A 541 17.95 -5.42 -20.09
C GLY A 541 18.11 -4.10 -19.35
N LEU A 542 17.00 -3.35 -19.33
CA LEU A 542 16.88 -2.03 -18.70
C LEU A 542 15.74 -2.03 -17.70
N GLY A 543 15.85 -1.17 -16.69
CA GLY A 543 14.78 -0.78 -15.77
C GLY A 543 14.79 0.74 -15.60
N VAL A 544 13.69 1.32 -15.12
CA VAL A 544 13.62 2.75 -14.88
C VAL A 544 12.74 3.03 -13.66
N ASP A 545 13.16 3.98 -12.84
CA ASP A 545 12.30 4.65 -11.85
C ASP A 545 12.44 6.16 -12.05
N ARG A 546 11.71 6.95 -11.26
CA ARG A 546 11.73 8.42 -11.39
C ARG A 546 13.11 9.07 -11.24
N HIS A 547 14.08 8.39 -10.63
CA HIS A 547 15.39 8.93 -10.27
C HIS A 547 16.54 8.36 -11.10
N TYR A 548 16.42 7.10 -11.51
CA TYR A 548 17.51 6.32 -12.07
C TYR A 548 17.13 5.59 -13.35
N LEU A 549 18.08 5.52 -14.27
CA LEU A 549 18.14 4.47 -15.29
C LEU A 549 18.90 3.27 -14.70
N TRP A 550 18.32 2.09 -14.83
CA TRP A 550 18.90 0.82 -14.40
C TRP A 550 19.28 -0.03 -15.60
N VAL A 551 20.43 -0.70 -15.50
CA VAL A 551 20.94 -1.63 -16.51
C VAL A 551 21.31 -2.91 -15.79
N PHE A 552 20.94 -4.06 -16.34
CA PHE A 552 21.28 -5.34 -15.74
C PHE A 552 21.81 -6.33 -16.77
N GLY A 553 22.67 -7.22 -16.30
CA GLY A 553 23.13 -8.39 -17.02
C GLY A 553 23.24 -9.58 -16.07
N SER A 554 23.51 -10.77 -16.60
CA SER A 554 23.44 -12.01 -15.81
C SER A 554 24.28 -12.04 -14.51
N GLY A 555 25.35 -11.24 -14.39
CA GLY A 555 26.18 -11.19 -13.19
C GLY A 555 25.94 -10.02 -12.23
N SER A 556 25.28 -8.96 -12.67
CA SER A 556 25.25 -7.67 -11.97
C SER A 556 24.17 -6.72 -12.49
N PHE A 557 23.89 -5.68 -11.72
CA PHE A 557 23.15 -4.51 -12.19
C PHE A 557 23.90 -3.22 -11.86
N ALA A 558 23.56 -2.14 -12.55
CA ALA A 558 24.04 -0.80 -12.25
C ALA A 558 22.93 0.22 -12.45
N CYS A 559 23.05 1.37 -11.79
CA CYS A 559 22.17 2.51 -12.02
C CYS A 559 22.94 3.82 -12.16
N ALA A 560 22.36 4.78 -12.88
CA ALA A 560 22.85 6.15 -12.99
C ALA A 560 21.66 7.11 -12.92
N THR A 561 21.86 8.28 -12.31
CA THR A 561 20.80 9.28 -12.22
C THR A 561 20.45 9.83 -13.59
N HIS A 562 19.19 10.23 -13.79
CA HIS A 562 18.78 10.89 -15.04
C HIS A 562 19.60 12.15 -15.31
N ALA A 563 20.02 12.88 -14.27
CA ALA A 563 20.92 14.03 -14.42
C ALA A 563 22.29 13.62 -15.00
N SER A 564 22.88 12.52 -14.52
CA SER A 564 24.15 11.99 -15.06
C SER A 564 24.01 11.54 -16.52
N ILE A 565 22.91 10.85 -16.85
CA ILE A 565 22.59 10.46 -18.24
C ILE A 565 22.50 11.71 -19.13
N MET A 566 21.82 12.74 -18.66
CA MET A 566 21.64 13.99 -19.39
C MET A 566 22.93 14.76 -19.64
N ARG A 567 23.83 14.82 -18.66
CA ARG A 567 25.17 15.41 -18.85
C ARG A 567 25.97 14.63 -19.88
N CYS A 568 25.88 13.30 -19.87
CA CYS A 568 26.55 12.46 -20.84
C CYS A 568 26.00 12.70 -22.25
N LEU A 569 24.67 12.78 -22.40
CA LEU A 569 24.00 13.05 -23.67
C LEU A 569 24.39 14.43 -24.24
N LYS A 570 24.65 15.41 -23.37
CA LYS A 570 25.14 16.75 -23.75
C LYS A 570 26.65 16.80 -24.04
N GLY A 571 27.39 15.71 -23.83
CA GLY A 571 28.84 15.65 -23.98
C GLY A 571 29.62 16.36 -22.86
N GLU A 572 28.97 16.70 -21.74
CA GLU A 572 29.63 17.32 -20.58
C GLU A 572 30.46 16.32 -19.76
N ILE A 573 30.09 15.03 -19.84
CA ILE A 573 30.84 13.90 -19.30
C ILE A 573 30.87 12.80 -20.36
N ASN A 574 31.94 12.00 -20.39
CA ASN A 574 32.11 10.96 -21.42
C ASN A 574 31.31 9.69 -21.14
N ARG A 575 30.83 9.51 -19.91
CA ARG A 575 30.10 8.33 -19.46
C ARG A 575 29.20 8.69 -18.28
N PRO A 576 27.98 8.12 -18.16
CA PRO A 576 27.18 8.27 -16.95
C PRO A 576 27.93 7.76 -15.72
N ARG A 577 27.63 8.34 -14.56
CA ARG A 577 28.18 7.89 -13.26
C ARG A 577 27.45 6.64 -12.78
N TRP A 578 27.76 5.51 -13.42
CA TRP A 578 27.24 4.21 -13.05
C TRP A 578 27.66 3.81 -11.62
N MET A 579 26.70 3.34 -10.85
CA MET A 579 26.87 2.72 -9.53
C MET A 579 26.52 1.24 -9.67
N GLU A 580 27.49 0.35 -9.47
CA GLU A 580 27.34 -1.08 -9.74
C GLU A 580 27.13 -1.90 -8.46
N HIS A 581 26.33 -2.96 -8.56
CA HIS A 581 26.15 -3.96 -7.51
C HIS A 581 26.30 -5.38 -8.06
N TRP A 582 26.97 -6.23 -7.30
CA TRP A 582 27.29 -7.60 -7.66
C TRP A 582 26.74 -8.55 -6.58
N PRO A 583 25.56 -9.17 -6.79
CA PRO A 583 24.89 -9.98 -5.77
C PRO A 583 25.47 -11.41 -5.69
N LYS A 584 26.78 -11.49 -5.41
CA LYS A 584 27.57 -12.74 -5.51
C LYS A 584 27.09 -13.81 -4.52
N ASP A 585 26.64 -13.39 -3.36
CA ASP A 585 26.13 -14.18 -2.25
C ASP A 585 24.81 -14.92 -2.56
N ILE A 586 23.99 -14.39 -3.48
CA ILE A 586 22.75 -15.05 -3.91
C ILE A 586 22.88 -15.75 -5.26
N LEU A 587 23.79 -15.32 -6.13
CA LEU A 587 24.04 -15.94 -7.43
C LEU A 587 24.78 -17.29 -7.31
N TYR A 588 25.63 -17.47 -6.29
CA TYR A 588 26.47 -18.66 -6.12
C TYR A 588 26.35 -19.24 -4.71
N THR A 589 26.12 -20.55 -4.61
CA THR A 589 26.36 -21.29 -3.35
C THR A 589 27.84 -21.62 -3.20
N GLN A 590 28.41 -21.34 -2.03
CA GLN A 590 29.80 -21.66 -1.66
C GLN A 590 30.07 -23.19 -1.49
N GLU A 591 29.47 -24.06 -2.30
CA GLU A 591 29.96 -25.44 -2.47
C GLU A 591 31.05 -25.49 -3.54
N TYR A 592 31.92 -24.46 -3.56
CA TYR A 592 33.08 -24.41 -4.42
C TYR A 592 34.18 -25.27 -3.78
N ASN A 593 34.13 -26.58 -4.05
CA ASN A 593 35.15 -27.51 -3.59
C ASN A 593 36.48 -27.19 -4.30
N ARG A 594 37.29 -26.34 -3.64
CA ARG A 594 38.76 -26.13 -3.62
C ARG A 594 39.69 -26.45 -4.81
N ASP A 595 39.26 -26.93 -5.97
CA ASP A 595 40.13 -27.24 -7.10
C ASP A 595 39.90 -26.30 -8.29
N LYS A 596 40.35 -25.04 -8.14
CA LYS A 596 40.35 -24.01 -9.19
C LYS A 596 41.19 -24.37 -10.43
N ASN A 597 42.00 -25.42 -10.35
CA ASN A 597 43.01 -25.74 -11.36
C ASN A 597 42.56 -26.78 -12.40
N LYS A 598 41.31 -27.26 -12.39
CA LYS A 598 40.85 -28.34 -13.28
C LYS A 598 39.43 -28.18 -13.85
N VAL A 599 38.98 -26.96 -14.14
CA VAL A 599 37.77 -26.78 -14.97
C VAL A 599 38.17 -27.03 -16.43
N LEU A 600 38.02 -28.27 -16.90
CA LEU A 600 38.17 -28.66 -18.30
C LEU A 600 36.77 -28.77 -18.93
N GLY A 601 36.37 -27.72 -19.67
CA GLY A 601 35.11 -27.63 -20.40
C GLY A 601 34.68 -26.17 -20.61
N GLU A 602 33.92 -25.89 -21.66
CA GLU A 602 33.31 -24.56 -21.84
C GLU A 602 32.32 -24.33 -20.68
N GLU A 603 32.61 -23.35 -19.81
CA GLU A 603 31.67 -22.93 -18.77
C GLU A 603 30.37 -22.51 -19.45
N LYS A 604 29.25 -23.20 -19.13
CA LYS A 604 27.93 -22.73 -19.59
C LYS A 604 27.73 -21.31 -19.05
N PRO A 605 27.30 -20.34 -19.87
CA PRO A 605 27.07 -18.98 -19.40
C PRO A 605 26.05 -18.99 -18.26
N LEU A 606 26.30 -18.16 -17.25
CA LEU A 606 25.39 -17.97 -16.13
C LEU A 606 24.09 -17.36 -16.64
N LYS A 607 22.96 -17.99 -16.31
CA LYS A 607 21.65 -17.34 -16.46
C LYS A 607 21.53 -16.18 -15.49
N GLY A 608 21.93 -16.41 -14.23
CA GLY A 608 22.07 -15.39 -13.19
C GLY A 608 20.89 -14.44 -13.10
N LEU A 609 21.14 -13.14 -13.04
CA LEU A 609 20.11 -12.10 -13.02
C LEU A 609 19.42 -11.98 -14.40
N VAL A 610 18.14 -12.29 -14.48
CA VAL A 610 17.39 -12.34 -15.75
C VAL A 610 16.38 -11.20 -15.92
N ASP A 611 15.98 -10.56 -14.82
CA ASP A 611 15.17 -9.35 -14.85
C ASP A 611 15.35 -8.52 -13.58
N VAL A 612 15.23 -7.20 -13.71
CA VAL A 612 15.23 -6.23 -12.60
C VAL A 612 14.13 -5.20 -12.85
N CYS A 613 13.22 -5.09 -11.90
CA CYS A 613 12.23 -4.02 -11.85
C CYS A 613 12.54 -3.10 -10.67
N PRO A 614 13.16 -1.93 -10.91
CA PRO A 614 13.14 -0.86 -9.93
C PRO A 614 11.71 -0.34 -9.76
N CYS A 615 11.42 0.16 -8.56
CA CYS A 615 10.13 0.74 -8.23
C CYS A 615 10.34 2.11 -7.60
N ASP A 616 9.40 3.00 -7.89
CA ASP A 616 9.33 4.38 -7.41
C ASP A 616 9.27 4.51 -5.88
N ASP A 617 9.10 3.39 -5.15
CA ASP A 617 9.15 3.34 -3.70
C ASP A 617 10.51 3.00 -3.10
N GLY A 618 11.58 3.07 -3.90
CA GLY A 618 12.94 2.80 -3.45
C GLY A 618 13.22 1.32 -3.25
N THR A 619 12.43 0.44 -3.87
CA THR A 619 12.67 -1.00 -3.89
C THR A 619 13.12 -1.50 -5.26
N LEU A 620 13.83 -2.62 -5.24
CA LEU A 620 14.11 -3.46 -6.40
C LEU A 620 13.38 -4.77 -6.24
N VAL A 621 12.83 -5.28 -7.34
CA VAL A 621 12.47 -6.69 -7.47
C VAL A 621 13.33 -7.30 -8.57
N ALA A 622 13.87 -8.49 -8.32
CA ALA A 622 14.74 -9.19 -9.25
C ALA A 622 14.28 -10.64 -9.43
N ALA A 623 14.37 -11.10 -10.67
CA ALA A 623 14.32 -12.51 -11.02
C ALA A 623 15.74 -13.00 -11.28
N LEU A 624 16.18 -14.04 -10.58
CA LEU A 624 17.52 -14.60 -10.78
C LEU A 624 17.57 -16.11 -10.63
N TYR A 625 18.45 -16.72 -11.41
CA TYR A 625 18.83 -18.12 -11.32
C TYR A 625 20.06 -18.26 -10.43
N LYS A 626 19.89 -18.98 -9.32
CA LYS A 626 20.97 -19.48 -8.52
C LYS A 626 21.52 -20.75 -9.16
N ARG A 627 22.83 -20.78 -9.44
CA ARG A 627 23.48 -21.95 -10.04
C ARG A 627 24.19 -22.79 -8.98
N THR A 628 23.84 -24.08 -8.94
CA THR A 628 24.59 -25.12 -8.24
C THR A 628 25.45 -25.87 -9.26
N VAL A 629 26.73 -26.02 -8.96
CA VAL A 629 27.66 -26.82 -9.76
C VAL A 629 28.02 -28.06 -8.94
N THR A 630 27.67 -29.24 -9.45
CA THR A 630 28.02 -30.50 -8.79
C THR A 630 29.11 -31.19 -9.58
N LEU A 631 30.18 -31.55 -8.87
CA LEU A 631 31.28 -32.34 -9.41
C LEU A 631 30.96 -33.82 -9.20
N THR A 632 30.85 -34.59 -10.28
CA THR A 632 30.68 -36.04 -10.23
C THR A 632 31.90 -36.74 -10.81
N TYR A 633 32.44 -37.70 -10.06
CA TYR A 633 33.49 -38.59 -10.54
C TYR A 633 32.82 -39.87 -11.05
N PRO A 634 32.76 -40.11 -12.37
CA PRO A 634 32.22 -41.37 -12.87
C PRO A 634 33.08 -42.53 -12.37
N SER A 635 32.44 -43.66 -12.02
CA SER A 635 33.10 -44.89 -11.54
C SER A 635 33.91 -45.64 -12.62
N LEU A 636 34.01 -45.08 -13.83
CA LEU A 636 34.71 -45.65 -14.98
C LEU A 636 36.15 -45.12 -15.08
N PRO A 637 37.05 -45.76 -15.86
CA PRO A 637 38.48 -45.44 -15.91
C PRO A 637 38.82 -44.04 -16.44
N SER A 638 37.83 -43.26 -16.88
CA SER A 638 38.03 -41.87 -17.25
C SER A 638 38.19 -41.02 -15.99
N ASN A 639 39.43 -40.72 -15.62
CA ASN A 639 39.82 -39.82 -14.53
C ASN A 639 39.37 -38.34 -14.70
N TYR A 640 38.37 -38.07 -15.55
CA TYR A 640 37.89 -36.71 -15.80
C TYR A 640 36.66 -36.44 -14.93
N PRO A 641 36.71 -35.40 -14.08
CA PRO A 641 35.52 -34.98 -13.36
C PRO A 641 34.45 -34.51 -14.36
N LEU A 642 33.21 -34.95 -14.15
CA LEU A 642 32.05 -34.42 -14.85
C LEU A 642 31.45 -33.30 -14.01
N HIS A 643 31.07 -32.21 -14.67
CA HIS A 643 30.34 -31.11 -14.05
C HIS A 643 28.87 -31.19 -14.44
N SER A 644 27.97 -31.28 -13.46
CA SER A 644 26.55 -31.03 -13.67
C SER A 644 26.17 -29.66 -13.12
N PHE A 645 25.25 -28.99 -13.82
CA PHE A 645 24.80 -27.65 -13.49
C PHE A 645 23.30 -27.71 -13.20
N GLY A 646 22.89 -27.26 -12.02
CA GLY A 646 21.49 -27.05 -11.66
C GLY A 646 21.21 -25.56 -11.50
N ASP A 647 20.23 -25.04 -12.23
CA ASP A 647 19.78 -23.66 -12.10
C ASP A 647 18.44 -23.65 -11.36
N ILE A 648 18.36 -22.92 -10.24
CA ILE A 648 17.14 -22.73 -9.46
C ILE A 648 16.73 -21.27 -9.54
N ASN A 649 15.57 -21.00 -10.11
CA ASN A 649 15.00 -19.65 -10.15
C ASN A 649 14.43 -19.26 -8.79
N ALA A 650 14.63 -18.01 -8.40
CA ALA A 650 13.88 -17.39 -7.32
C ALA A 650 13.69 -15.90 -7.58
N LEU A 651 12.64 -15.35 -6.98
CA LEU A 651 12.42 -13.91 -6.92
C LEU A 651 12.96 -13.32 -5.61
N TYR A 652 13.49 -12.11 -5.71
CA TYR A 652 14.04 -11.36 -4.59
C TYR A 652 13.53 -9.93 -4.60
N THR A 653 13.33 -9.36 -3.42
CA THR A 653 12.99 -7.96 -3.23
C THR A 653 13.95 -7.32 -2.23
N ALA A 654 14.25 -6.05 -2.40
CA ALA A 654 15.11 -5.30 -1.49
C ALA A 654 14.78 -3.81 -1.54
N ALA A 655 14.91 -3.13 -0.40
CA ALA A 655 15.14 -1.69 -0.43
C ALA A 655 16.58 -1.44 -0.89
N TYR A 656 16.80 -0.41 -1.71
CA TYR A 656 18.13 -0.02 -2.15
C TYR A 656 18.57 1.31 -1.54
N HIS A 657 19.87 1.45 -1.31
CA HIS A 657 20.46 2.71 -0.85
C HIS A 657 21.62 3.10 -1.76
N THR A 658 21.64 4.36 -2.19
CA THR A 658 22.64 4.90 -3.10
C THR A 658 23.44 5.99 -2.40
N ASP A 659 24.76 5.95 -2.60
CA ASP A 659 25.67 6.99 -2.19
C ASP A 659 26.25 7.62 -3.46
N LEU A 660 25.63 8.72 -3.90
CA LEU A 660 25.98 9.43 -5.13
C LEU A 660 27.40 10.01 -5.09
N LYS A 661 27.91 10.31 -3.89
CA LYS A 661 29.25 10.86 -3.69
C LYS A 661 30.31 9.77 -3.87
N ASN A 662 30.10 8.61 -3.26
CA ASN A 662 31.02 7.48 -3.33
C ASN A 662 30.76 6.56 -4.53
N LYS A 663 29.68 6.81 -5.29
CA LYS A 663 29.24 6.02 -6.45
C LYS A 663 28.99 4.55 -6.10
N THR A 664 28.36 4.32 -4.96
CA THR A 664 28.05 2.96 -4.49
C THR A 664 26.57 2.76 -4.31
N ILE A 665 26.12 1.53 -4.54
CA ILE A 665 24.76 1.08 -4.24
C ILE A 665 24.82 -0.14 -3.31
N ARG A 666 23.95 -0.14 -2.30
CA ARG A 666 23.79 -1.24 -1.34
C ARG A 666 22.37 -1.77 -1.45
N VAL A 667 22.26 -3.10 -1.47
CA VAL A 667 21.00 -3.82 -1.63
C VAL A 667 21.03 -5.04 -0.73
N ASP A 668 20.07 -5.12 0.19
CA ASP A 668 19.94 -6.22 1.14
C ASP A 668 18.81 -7.14 0.68
N TRP A 669 19.17 -8.17 -0.09
CA TRP A 669 18.23 -9.04 -0.77
C TRP A 669 17.43 -9.92 0.20
N THR A 670 16.10 -9.85 0.07
CA THR A 670 15.16 -10.76 0.72
C THR A 670 14.52 -11.65 -0.33
N LYS A 671 14.61 -12.98 -0.15
CA LYS A 671 13.94 -13.95 -1.02
C LYS A 671 12.42 -13.85 -0.83
N ILE A 672 11.66 -13.91 -1.92
CA ILE A 672 10.20 -14.04 -1.89
C ILE A 672 9.84 -15.53 -1.75
N GLU A 673 9.08 -15.90 -0.72
CA GLU A 673 9.02 -17.29 -0.22
C GLU A 673 8.46 -18.31 -1.22
N VAL A 674 7.52 -17.93 -2.08
CA VAL A 674 6.67 -18.89 -2.84
C VAL A 674 6.77 -18.72 -4.36
N SER A 675 7.69 -17.91 -4.86
CA SER A 675 7.67 -17.52 -6.28
C SER A 675 8.96 -17.83 -7.03
N THR A 676 8.80 -18.52 -8.16
CA THR A 676 9.74 -18.50 -9.27
C THR A 676 9.19 -17.62 -10.37
N GLY A 677 10.05 -16.88 -11.07
CA GLY A 677 9.60 -16.01 -12.15
C GLY A 677 10.77 -15.56 -13.03
N ILE A 678 10.47 -15.28 -14.29
CA ILE A 678 11.46 -14.89 -15.31
C ILE A 678 11.34 -13.43 -15.74
N ARG A 679 10.20 -12.80 -15.41
CA ARG A 679 9.93 -11.37 -15.58
C ARG A 679 9.18 -10.87 -14.37
N VAL A 680 9.48 -9.64 -13.97
CA VAL A 680 8.87 -8.99 -12.82
C VAL A 680 8.52 -7.56 -13.16
N HIS A 681 7.39 -7.10 -12.63
CA HIS A 681 7.01 -5.70 -12.70
C HIS A 681 6.33 -5.30 -11.39
N LYS A 682 6.71 -4.16 -10.84
CA LYS A 682 6.15 -3.65 -9.59
C LYS A 682 5.72 -2.21 -9.78
N LEU A 683 4.49 -1.92 -9.34
CA LEU A 683 4.03 -0.56 -9.10
C LEU A 683 3.96 -0.34 -7.58
N PRO A 684 4.28 0.87 -7.09
CA PRO A 684 4.22 1.18 -5.67
C PRO A 684 2.77 1.14 -5.17
N VAL A 685 2.57 1.22 -3.85
CA VAL A 685 1.22 1.42 -3.30
C VAL A 685 0.58 2.66 -3.94
N PHE A 686 -0.69 2.61 -4.30
CA PHE A 686 -1.33 3.64 -5.14
C PHE A 686 -1.29 5.06 -4.55
N CYS A 687 -1.12 5.19 -3.23
CA CYS A 687 -0.98 6.46 -2.51
C CYS A 687 0.49 6.88 -2.29
N TRP A 688 1.46 6.15 -2.86
CA TRP A 688 2.89 6.34 -2.60
C TRP A 688 3.37 7.76 -2.92
N SER A 689 2.95 8.33 -4.05
CA SER A 689 3.33 9.69 -4.43
C SER A 689 2.93 10.73 -3.38
N LEU A 690 1.75 10.58 -2.77
CA LEU A 690 1.31 11.41 -1.68
C LEU A 690 2.11 11.11 -0.41
N PHE A 691 2.21 9.83 -0.02
CA PHE A 691 2.93 9.36 1.16
C PHE A 691 4.38 9.86 1.21
N GLU A 692 5.11 9.77 0.10
CA GLU A 692 6.50 10.20 -0.01
C GLU A 692 6.64 11.73 -0.04
N SER A 693 5.65 12.44 -0.59
CA SER A 693 5.69 13.91 -0.63
C SER A 693 5.48 14.54 0.75
N LEU A 694 4.77 13.84 1.65
CA LEU A 694 4.42 14.35 2.96
C LEU A 694 5.66 14.74 3.77
N PRO A 695 6.66 13.87 4.04
CA PRO A 695 7.88 14.25 4.77
C PRO A 695 8.53 15.54 4.29
N ALA A 696 8.75 15.68 2.98
CA ALA A 696 9.35 16.89 2.41
C ALA A 696 8.47 18.14 2.58
N MET A 697 7.15 17.99 2.55
CA MET A 697 6.24 19.08 2.86
C MET A 697 6.27 19.45 4.36
N LEU A 698 6.37 18.45 5.26
CA LEU A 698 6.47 18.66 6.71
C LEU A 698 7.78 19.38 7.06
N ASP A 699 8.90 18.95 6.47
CA ASP A 699 10.21 19.57 6.65
C ASP A 699 10.25 21.02 6.17
N ARG A 700 9.52 21.34 5.08
CA ARG A 700 9.41 22.73 4.59
C ARG A 700 8.62 23.64 5.53
N LEU A 701 7.66 23.09 6.27
CA LEU A 701 6.86 23.83 7.23
C LEU A 701 7.57 24.03 8.58
N ALA A 702 8.48 23.13 8.94
CA ALA A 702 9.12 23.13 10.25
C ALA A 702 9.82 24.46 10.61
N PRO A 703 10.58 25.14 9.71
CA PRO A 703 11.21 26.42 10.02
C PRO A 703 10.19 27.53 10.30
N GLU A 704 9.11 27.60 9.53
CA GLU A 704 8.03 28.58 9.72
C GLU A 704 7.34 28.38 11.07
N LEU A 705 7.09 27.12 11.44
CA LEU A 705 6.52 26.76 12.74
C LEU A 705 7.51 26.93 13.91
N ALA A 706 8.82 26.99 13.64
CA ALA A 706 9.85 27.25 14.64
C ALA A 706 10.08 28.74 14.90
N ALA A 707 9.69 29.60 13.96
CA ALA A 707 9.77 31.05 14.10
C ALA A 707 8.62 31.65 14.92
N LEU A 708 7.53 30.90 15.11
CA LEU A 708 6.40 31.21 16.00
C LEU A 708 6.75 30.93 17.47
#